data_AF-A0A5C4LCI2-F1
#
_entry.id   AF-A0A5C4LCI2-F1
#
_cell.length_a   1.000
_cell.length_b   1.000
_cell.length_c   1.000
_cell.angle_alpha   90.00
_cell.angle_beta   90.00
_cell.angle_gamma   90.00
#
_symmetry.space_group_name_H-M   'P 1'
#
loop_
_entity.id
_entity.type
_entity.pdbx_description
1 polymer ?
#
loop_
_entity_poly.entity_id
_entity_poly.type
_entity_poly.pdbx_seq_one_letter_code
_entity_poly.pdbx_strand_id
1 'polypeptide(L)'
;MTILKRAWRLAETGRQWFVPPPGPVAWARAYHCGILVALNPEADPDEVGLTLAQGGERERGLAFDRRFVEAGTTYLHAPLDPAVFGTPAVVRLTVTEPGRAEQQRIAVGPGRHAIHLDGVVGGVLAGWVSSLSSEPLPAVHLVVDGLEGDPVRPGIYRPELRFGGREGGWNGFRLTLPAWALDGQPHTIGVRAGDTVETVGAYAPRLRASLHVEAPSRVTGWVFDAAGPDRPATIRAVRNGEEVAQVETHPRADLLEAFGRHSAAFAFPSGLLKPGTDLAVGPIGAGEVIGHLRGTIELARAEARALLLPNDPSASLAERRALRDRLVAAVRPGGGARLVVAEPAAPEPVPESGRTPPPACAIVPVYNGLSDLKACLASLLPQLAPGRIRALVIDDASPDGAVTRYLDDLAAEGHPGLTVLRNRENLGFIGTVNGGLALLEPGEDCILVNADTVLSPRALDKLARACHRRPGIASATPLSNNATILGFPGMPEAQGPLLGLAPAAIDAALEAAAPAPVTLPTGIGFCLYLNRQALDEVGALSPEWGRGYCEEVDWCLKARDLGWIHVAATDTYVEHEGSVSFGKAERLAILERNHDRLVALYPEYQDEVDAFIAADTLRPLRNAVLGDLLAGRFRRLTLHVGHGLGGGAARYIDQVAGLARAQDHEIGALAPAARGGLTLALDAAAARLSLRPEELFGLLEALEARGVAVDLHLDARFGYDSGTLDRLLSGRWPYAVTLHDYQWYCPKVHLVDGRDFYCEEPPPDVCRHCTVRGVTHDYGDQNALMGGGLDGWLATNERILRGARHLVAPSRDTAGRYARRLGLTGIAVVPHPDAAPGPAAARPRRPRTGAVRVALVGGIGTHKGFELVVALAERAARERRPIAFTVIGDVADRRRIEGLGTLAVTGSYRPEELPRLLAEADPDYVFLASVWPETYSYVLSEAWAAGYPVVALDTGAPAERIRSEGGGLVLPFTRDTGLLLDGLLAARGQLADVAIPALPATAPSLAAYEAAIASGAGVEAASAP
;
A
#
# COMPACT_ATOMS: atom_id res chain seq x y z
N MET A 1 -10.65 22.67 19.95
CA MET A 1 -10.21 22.46 18.56
C MET A 1 -9.06 21.46 18.46
N THR A 2 -9.28 20.17 18.63
CA THR A 2 -9.53 19.41 19.87
C THR A 2 -8.83 18.06 19.65
N ILE A 3 -8.49 17.34 20.71
CA ILE A 3 -7.85 16.02 20.78
C ILE A 3 -8.14 15.05 19.60
N LEU A 4 -9.33 15.09 19.00
CA LEU A 4 -9.71 14.35 17.78
C LEU A 4 -8.76 14.53 16.58
N LYS A 5 -8.27 15.74 16.26
CA LYS A 5 -7.30 15.92 15.15
C LYS A 5 -5.93 15.29 15.46
N ARG A 6 -5.60 15.11 16.74
CA ARG A 6 -4.35 14.49 17.20
C ARG A 6 -4.47 12.95 17.27
N ALA A 7 -5.66 12.43 17.58
CA ALA A 7 -5.97 11.01 17.50
C ALA A 7 -6.02 10.50 16.04
N TRP A 8 -6.55 11.32 15.12
CA TRP A 8 -6.61 11.00 13.69
C TRP A 8 -5.21 10.84 13.06
N ARG A 9 -4.27 11.75 13.39
CA ARG A 9 -2.86 11.62 12.96
C ARG A 9 -2.16 10.38 13.52
N LEU A 10 -2.57 9.87 14.68
CA LEU A 10 -2.01 8.66 15.29
C LEU A 10 -2.45 7.40 14.53
N ALA A 11 -3.69 7.38 14.06
CA ALA A 11 -4.25 6.31 13.24
C ALA A 11 -3.70 6.31 11.80
N GLU A 12 -3.33 7.46 11.24
CA GLU A 12 -2.85 7.57 9.85
C GLU A 12 -1.37 7.28 9.63
N THR A 13 -0.49 7.50 10.63
CA THR A 13 0.96 7.62 10.36
C THR A 13 1.87 6.68 11.14
N GLY A 14 1.38 6.03 12.20
CA GLY A 14 2.20 5.11 13.02
C GLY A 14 3.51 5.71 13.58
N ARG A 15 3.71 7.03 13.53
CA ARG A 15 4.96 7.69 13.98
C ARG A 15 4.69 8.84 14.96
N GLN A 16 4.97 8.51 16.22
CA GLN A 16 5.51 9.31 17.34
C GLN A 16 4.76 10.53 17.88
N TRP A 17 4.20 10.37 19.08
CA TRP A 17 4.45 11.33 20.18
C TRP A 17 5.64 10.81 20.98
N PHE A 18 6.77 11.51 20.87
CA PHE A 18 7.87 11.40 21.81
C PHE A 18 7.48 12.11 23.11
N VAL A 19 7.20 11.34 24.16
CA VAL A 19 7.53 11.70 25.55
C VAL A 19 7.96 10.40 26.24
N PRO A 20 9.24 10.21 26.60
CA PRO A 20 9.66 9.04 27.38
C PRO A 20 9.11 9.14 28.81
N PRO A 21 8.64 8.05 29.44
CA PRO A 21 8.40 8.03 30.87
C PRO A 21 9.71 7.90 31.68
N PRO A 22 9.70 8.29 32.96
CA PRO A 22 10.89 8.37 33.77
C PRO A 22 11.29 6.98 34.29
N GLY A 23 12.49 6.54 33.92
CA GLY A 23 13.23 5.51 34.63
C GLY A 23 14.70 5.95 34.71
N PRO A 24 15.13 6.59 35.82
CA PRO A 24 16.42 7.28 35.92
C PRO A 24 17.57 6.28 36.11
N VAL A 25 18.82 6.59 35.78
CA VAL A 25 19.79 7.23 36.66
C VAL A 25 21.07 7.36 35.83
N ALA A 26 21.74 8.51 35.78
CA ALA A 26 22.94 8.69 34.96
C ALA A 26 23.94 7.54 35.15
N TRP A 27 24.19 6.77 34.09
CA TRP A 27 25.12 5.65 34.11
C TRP A 27 26.19 5.86 33.05
N ALA A 28 27.41 5.44 33.36
CA ALA A 28 28.47 5.31 32.39
C ALA A 28 28.82 3.85 32.16
N ARG A 29 29.09 3.46 30.91
CA ARG A 29 29.69 2.17 30.57
C ARG A 29 30.81 2.36 29.58
N ALA A 30 31.90 1.63 29.81
CA ALA A 30 32.94 1.46 28.83
C ALA A 30 32.41 0.65 27.65
N TYR A 31 32.80 1.03 26.45
CA TYR A 31 32.55 0.27 25.24
C TYR A 31 33.77 0.46 24.32
N HIS A 32 34.06 -0.49 23.44
CA HIS A 32 35.33 -0.66 22.71
C HIS A 32 36.22 0.58 22.47
N CYS A 33 35.67 1.72 22.02
CA CYS A 33 36.42 2.93 21.66
C CYS A 33 36.13 4.18 22.54
N GLY A 34 35.46 4.01 23.68
CA GLY A 34 35.08 5.14 24.52
C GLY A 34 34.25 4.77 25.75
N ILE A 35 33.68 5.81 26.35
CA ILE A 35 32.75 5.71 27.46
C ILE A 35 31.47 6.42 27.04
N LEU A 36 30.35 5.69 27.13
CA LEU A 36 29.02 6.20 26.89
C LEU A 36 28.39 6.54 28.23
N VAL A 37 27.89 7.77 28.36
CA VAL A 37 27.19 8.26 29.55
C VAL A 37 25.76 8.62 29.16
N ALA A 38 24.78 7.97 29.78
CA ALA A 38 23.37 8.34 29.63
C ALA A 38 23.00 9.32 30.76
N LEU A 39 22.25 10.38 30.44
CA LEU A 39 21.87 11.42 31.40
C LEU A 39 20.43 11.30 31.85
N ASN A 40 20.16 11.79 33.06
CA ASN A 40 18.79 11.98 33.53
C ASN A 40 18.06 13.04 32.69
N PRO A 41 16.73 12.95 32.49
CA PRO A 41 15.96 13.93 31.71
C PRO A 41 16.11 15.39 32.17
N GLU A 42 16.42 15.61 33.46
CA GLU A 42 16.57 16.94 34.07
C GLU A 42 18.04 17.39 34.24
N ALA A 43 19.02 16.55 33.89
CA ALA A 43 20.43 16.88 34.06
C ALA A 43 20.92 17.85 32.97
N ASP A 44 21.67 18.89 33.37
CA ASP A 44 22.39 19.74 32.43
C ASP A 44 23.64 19.02 31.91
N PRO A 45 23.73 18.69 30.61
CA PRO A 45 24.88 17.96 30.05
C PRO A 45 26.20 18.71 30.18
N ASP A 46 26.16 20.04 30.31
CA ASP A 46 27.36 20.87 30.40
C ASP A 46 27.94 20.91 31.83
N GLU A 47 27.19 20.43 32.83
CA GLU A 47 27.62 20.32 34.23
C GLU A 47 28.10 18.90 34.62
N VAL A 48 28.15 17.98 33.66
CA VAL A 48 28.57 16.58 33.86
C VAL A 48 30.08 16.43 33.71
N GLY A 49 30.74 15.83 34.70
CA GLY A 49 32.16 15.48 34.68
C GLY A 49 32.40 13.98 34.56
N LEU A 50 33.49 13.58 33.90
CA LEU A 50 33.92 12.18 33.78
C LEU A 50 35.41 12.05 34.14
N THR A 51 35.75 11.21 35.12
CA THR A 51 37.15 10.89 35.46
C THR A 51 37.42 9.38 35.41
N LEU A 52 38.66 9.03 35.10
CA LEU A 52 39.15 7.66 34.98
C LEU A 52 40.44 7.48 35.78
N ALA A 53 40.59 6.38 36.51
CA ALA A 53 41.86 5.94 37.10
C ALA A 53 42.09 4.45 36.87
N GLN A 54 43.32 4.03 36.57
CA GLN A 54 43.69 2.63 36.38
C GLN A 54 44.62 2.18 37.51
N GLY A 55 44.23 1.17 38.28
CA GLY A 55 45.04 0.70 39.41
C GLY A 55 45.24 1.75 40.51
N GLY A 56 46.50 2.07 40.83
CA GLY A 56 46.88 3.08 41.84
C GLY A 56 47.21 4.47 41.29
N GLU A 57 46.95 4.71 40.00
CA GLU A 57 47.22 5.99 39.33
C GLU A 57 46.29 7.12 39.77
N ARG A 58 46.70 8.37 39.54
CA ARG A 58 45.87 9.56 39.78
C ARG A 58 44.69 9.62 38.79
N GLU A 59 43.53 10.07 39.25
CA GLU A 59 42.36 10.29 38.39
C GLU A 59 42.67 11.32 37.29
N ARG A 60 42.33 10.98 36.04
CA ARG A 60 42.39 11.87 34.87
C ARG A 60 40.98 12.22 34.39
N GLY A 61 40.74 13.48 34.05
CA GLY A 61 39.51 13.90 33.41
C GLY A 61 39.42 13.43 31.95
N LEU A 62 38.24 13.03 31.51
CA LEU A 62 37.92 12.70 30.13
C LEU A 62 36.97 13.76 29.56
N ALA A 63 37.26 14.23 28.34
CA ALA A 63 36.41 15.18 27.64
C ALA A 63 35.36 14.45 26.80
N PHE A 64 34.14 14.98 26.75
CA PHE A 64 33.13 14.50 25.83
C PHE A 64 33.35 15.07 24.43
N ASP A 65 33.39 14.22 23.40
CA ASP A 65 33.54 14.64 22.00
C ASP A 65 32.20 14.68 21.25
N ARG A 66 31.16 14.02 21.78
CA ARG A 66 29.82 13.98 21.14
C ARG A 66 28.71 14.03 22.17
N ARG A 67 27.60 14.63 21.75
CA ARG A 67 26.31 14.68 22.44
C ARG A 67 25.20 14.35 21.44
N PHE A 68 24.28 13.47 21.81
CA PHE A 68 23.14 13.13 20.98
C PHE A 68 21.95 12.66 21.81
N VAL A 69 20.75 12.69 21.20
CA VAL A 69 19.52 12.22 21.82
C VAL A 69 19.02 10.99 21.08
N GLU A 70 18.68 9.93 21.81
CA GLU A 70 18.15 8.69 21.25
C GLU A 70 17.04 8.17 22.15
N ALA A 71 15.90 7.76 21.58
CA ALA A 71 14.72 7.31 22.33
C ALA A 71 14.28 8.26 23.48
N GLY A 72 14.58 9.57 23.39
CA GLY A 72 14.25 10.57 24.41
C GLY A 72 15.28 10.70 25.55
N THR A 73 16.38 9.95 25.51
CA THR A 73 17.49 10.02 26.46
C THR A 73 18.67 10.78 25.85
N THR A 74 19.30 11.67 26.62
CA THR A 74 20.53 12.36 26.21
C THR A 74 21.74 11.51 26.54
N TYR A 75 22.60 11.29 25.54
CA TYR A 75 23.86 10.55 25.66
C TYR A 75 25.05 11.47 25.42
N LEU A 76 26.07 11.32 26.25
CA LEU A 76 27.40 11.90 26.09
C LEU A 76 28.41 10.80 25.78
N HIS A 77 29.32 11.08 24.87
CA HIS A 77 30.39 10.17 24.48
C HIS A 77 31.74 10.78 24.78
N ALA A 78 32.62 10.02 25.46
CA ALA A 78 34.02 10.37 25.67
C ALA A 78 34.93 9.33 25.00
N PRO A 79 35.84 9.72 24.10
CA PRO A 79 36.74 8.78 23.44
C PRO A 79 37.78 8.24 24.43
N LEU A 80 38.13 6.96 24.27
CA LEU A 80 39.13 6.29 25.10
C LEU A 80 39.96 5.33 24.25
N ASP A 81 41.29 5.34 24.46
CA ASP A 81 42.19 4.41 23.78
C ASP A 81 41.89 2.96 24.22
N PRO A 82 41.54 2.04 23.29
CA PRO A 82 41.28 0.64 23.62
C PRO A 82 42.46 -0.06 24.32
N ALA A 83 43.70 0.42 24.14
CA ALA A 83 44.87 -0.10 24.83
C ALA A 83 44.77 -0.02 26.36
N VAL A 84 43.96 0.90 26.89
CA VAL A 84 43.65 1.05 28.33
C VAL A 84 43.05 -0.24 28.91
N PHE A 85 42.37 -1.03 28.07
CA PHE A 85 41.69 -2.26 28.45
C PHE A 85 42.45 -3.54 28.09
N GLY A 86 43.62 -3.42 27.44
CA GLY A 86 44.38 -4.55 26.90
C GLY A 86 45.12 -5.38 27.96
N THR A 87 45.30 -4.86 29.19
CA THR A 87 46.01 -5.54 30.28
C THR A 87 45.10 -5.79 31.49
N PRO A 88 45.28 -6.91 32.22
CA PRO A 88 44.52 -7.19 33.44
C PRO A 88 44.66 -6.08 34.49
N ALA A 89 43.58 -5.31 34.70
CA ALA A 89 43.55 -4.21 35.66
C ALA A 89 42.12 -3.95 36.18
N VAL A 90 42.01 -3.12 37.21
CA VAL A 90 40.72 -2.53 37.63
C VAL A 90 40.75 -1.05 37.31
N VAL A 91 39.83 -0.64 36.43
CA VAL A 91 39.61 0.74 36.03
C VAL A 91 38.49 1.32 36.87
N ARG A 92 38.73 2.47 37.48
CA ARG A 92 37.76 3.23 38.26
C ARG A 92 37.24 4.37 37.41
N LEU A 93 35.93 4.41 37.20
CA LEU A 93 35.23 5.43 36.43
C LEU A 93 34.36 6.23 37.39
N THR A 94 34.48 7.56 37.39
CA THR A 94 33.65 8.43 38.21
C THR A 94 32.89 9.40 37.31
N VAL A 95 31.56 9.42 37.42
CA VAL A 95 30.68 10.41 36.80
C VAL A 95 30.21 11.38 37.87
N THR A 96 30.34 12.67 37.63
CA THR A 96 29.94 13.72 38.58
C THR A 96 28.87 14.60 37.95
N GLU A 97 27.76 14.80 38.67
CA GLU A 97 26.67 15.73 38.35
C GLU A 97 26.45 16.68 39.54
N PRO A 98 25.79 17.84 39.37
CA PRO A 98 25.46 18.72 40.49
C PRO A 98 24.72 17.98 41.62
N GLY A 99 25.36 17.88 42.79
CA GLY A 99 24.79 17.19 43.97
C GLY A 99 24.92 15.66 43.99
N ARG A 100 25.61 15.04 43.01
CA ARG A 100 25.75 13.59 42.92
C ARG A 100 27.10 13.16 42.29
N ALA A 101 27.74 12.13 42.84
CA ALA A 101 28.87 11.46 42.19
C ALA A 101 28.65 9.95 42.21
N GLU A 102 28.82 9.30 41.06
CA GLU A 102 28.72 7.85 40.90
C GLU A 102 30.07 7.27 40.50
N GLN A 103 30.51 6.24 41.22
CA GLN A 103 31.78 5.58 40.96
C GLN A 103 31.58 4.10 40.64
N GLN A 104 32.23 3.63 39.58
CA GLN A 104 32.18 2.25 39.11
C GLN A 104 33.60 1.66 39.00
N ARG A 105 33.75 0.38 39.34
CA ARG A 105 35.02 -0.36 39.20
C ARG A 105 34.82 -1.44 38.14
N ILE A 106 35.58 -1.34 37.06
CA ILE A 106 35.46 -2.20 35.88
C ILE A 106 36.74 -3.05 35.80
N ALA A 107 36.59 -4.38 35.85
CA ALA A 107 37.69 -5.29 35.58
C ALA A 107 37.93 -5.35 34.07
N VAL A 108 39.17 -5.14 33.65
CA VAL A 108 39.57 -5.07 32.23
C VAL A 108 40.75 -6.03 31.99
N GLY A 109 40.97 -6.44 30.74
CA GLY A 109 41.97 -7.43 30.33
C GLY A 109 41.39 -8.49 29.38
N PRO A 110 42.21 -9.43 28.87
CA PRO A 110 41.77 -10.50 27.98
C PRO A 110 40.60 -11.31 28.58
N GLY A 111 39.58 -11.64 27.77
CA GLY A 111 38.38 -12.37 28.20
C GLY A 111 37.35 -11.55 29.00
N ARG A 112 37.62 -10.26 29.30
CA ARG A 112 36.68 -9.35 29.97
C ARG A 112 35.92 -8.50 28.95
N HIS A 113 34.61 -8.45 29.12
CA HIS A 113 33.68 -7.67 28.29
C HIS A 113 32.88 -6.69 29.13
N ALA A 114 32.37 -5.63 28.49
CA ALA A 114 31.38 -4.75 29.10
C ALA A 114 29.97 -5.28 28.76
N ILE A 115 29.14 -5.46 29.79
CA ILE A 115 27.75 -5.86 29.65
C ILE A 115 26.88 -4.74 30.23
N HIS A 116 25.84 -4.37 29.50
CA HIS A 116 24.77 -3.52 30.01
C HIS A 116 23.45 -4.27 29.91
N LEU A 117 22.72 -4.29 31.02
CA LEU A 117 21.42 -4.93 31.12
C LEU A 117 20.34 -3.85 31.17
N ASP A 118 19.39 -3.92 30.24
CA ASP A 118 18.23 -3.02 30.19
C ASP A 118 17.20 -3.33 31.30
N GLY A 119 17.32 -4.51 31.91
CA GLY A 119 16.36 -5.09 32.85
C GLY A 119 15.51 -6.19 32.20
N VAL A 120 14.65 -6.82 33.02
CA VAL A 120 13.71 -7.85 32.58
C VAL A 120 12.36 -7.20 32.28
N VAL A 121 11.84 -7.41 31.07
CA VAL A 121 10.51 -6.95 30.67
C VAL A 121 9.76 -8.12 30.06
N GLY A 122 8.62 -8.49 30.67
CA GLY A 122 7.80 -9.61 30.20
C GLY A 122 8.59 -10.91 30.06
N GLY A 123 9.41 -11.26 31.06
CA GLY A 123 10.20 -12.49 31.02
C GLY A 123 11.37 -12.50 30.02
N VAL A 124 11.66 -11.38 29.35
CA VAL A 124 12.81 -11.25 28.45
C VAL A 124 13.81 -10.28 29.06
N LEU A 125 15.06 -10.74 29.21
CA LEU A 125 16.20 -9.92 29.57
C LEU A 125 16.85 -9.38 28.30
N ALA A 126 16.87 -8.05 28.15
CA ALA A 126 17.54 -7.39 27.04
C ALA A 126 18.81 -6.67 27.52
N GLY A 127 19.73 -6.47 26.58
CA GLY A 127 20.96 -5.76 26.88
C GLY A 127 21.85 -5.61 25.65
N TRP A 128 23.08 -5.19 25.89
CA TRP A 128 24.13 -5.17 24.90
C TRP A 128 25.47 -5.56 25.53
N VAL A 129 26.37 -6.08 24.70
CA VAL A 129 27.72 -6.47 25.10
C VAL A 129 28.74 -5.80 24.20
N SER A 130 29.87 -5.37 24.77
CA SER A 130 30.98 -4.79 24.03
C SER A 130 32.29 -5.47 24.39
N SER A 131 33.10 -5.75 23.37
CA SER A 131 34.48 -6.21 23.55
C SER A 131 35.36 -5.04 23.99
N LEU A 132 36.12 -5.24 25.07
CA LEU A 132 37.07 -4.24 25.58
C LEU A 132 38.49 -4.51 25.10
N SER A 133 38.78 -5.66 24.48
CA SER A 133 40.14 -6.16 24.19
C SER A 133 40.45 -6.35 22.69
N SER A 134 39.67 -5.74 21.79
CA SER A 134 39.76 -5.87 20.32
C SER A 134 39.38 -7.24 19.71
N GLU A 135 38.90 -8.18 20.51
CA GLU A 135 38.35 -9.47 20.06
C GLU A 135 36.91 -9.33 19.50
N PRO A 136 36.44 -10.26 18.63
CA PRO A 136 35.03 -10.33 18.23
C PRO A 136 34.09 -10.45 19.43
N LEU A 137 32.82 -10.05 19.27
CA LEU A 137 31.84 -10.18 20.35
C LEU A 137 31.68 -11.65 20.79
N PRO A 138 31.73 -11.93 22.11
CA PRO A 138 31.50 -13.27 22.63
C PRO A 138 30.01 -13.64 22.48
N ALA A 139 29.71 -14.94 22.53
CA ALA A 139 28.35 -15.37 22.83
C ALA A 139 27.98 -14.94 24.26
N VAL A 140 26.71 -14.60 24.45
CA VAL A 140 26.14 -14.29 25.75
C VAL A 140 25.30 -15.46 26.25
N HIS A 141 25.39 -15.75 27.53
CA HIS A 141 24.65 -16.82 28.20
C HIS A 141 23.76 -16.23 29.27
N LEU A 142 22.51 -16.66 29.33
CA LEU A 142 21.64 -16.37 30.47
C LEU A 142 22.10 -17.17 31.69
N VAL A 143 22.18 -16.54 32.85
CA VAL A 143 22.47 -17.21 34.13
C VAL A 143 21.29 -16.98 35.07
N VAL A 144 20.66 -18.05 35.56
CA VAL A 144 19.59 -17.99 36.56
C VAL A 144 19.94 -18.89 37.73
N ASP A 145 20.05 -18.31 38.93
CA ASP A 145 20.47 -19.01 40.17
C ASP A 145 21.75 -19.85 40.01
N GLY A 146 22.69 -19.35 39.19
CA GLY A 146 23.95 -20.02 38.88
C GLY A 146 23.87 -21.10 37.80
N LEU A 147 22.68 -21.40 37.27
CA LEU A 147 22.51 -22.27 36.10
C LEU A 147 22.65 -21.48 34.81
N GLU A 148 23.46 -21.98 33.90
CA GLU A 148 23.76 -21.34 32.63
C GLU A 148 22.94 -21.92 31.47
N GLY A 149 22.35 -21.05 30.66
CA GLY A 149 21.59 -21.40 29.46
C GLY A 149 22.43 -21.42 28.18
N ASP A 150 21.75 -21.70 27.06
CA ASP A 150 22.37 -21.80 25.75
C ASP A 150 23.01 -20.47 25.29
N PRO A 151 24.12 -20.54 24.52
CA PRO A 151 24.80 -19.36 23.99
C PRO A 151 23.95 -18.66 22.92
N VAL A 152 23.81 -17.33 23.05
CA VAL A 152 23.19 -16.46 22.05
C VAL A 152 24.23 -15.51 21.48
N ARG A 153 24.29 -15.38 20.15
CA ARG A 153 25.18 -14.39 19.52
C ARG A 153 24.53 -13.01 19.50
N PRO A 154 25.23 -11.95 19.93
CA PRO A 154 24.76 -10.57 19.75
C PRO A 154 24.56 -10.25 18.27
N GLY A 155 23.51 -9.48 17.95
CA GLY A 155 23.13 -9.18 16.58
C GLY A 155 21.94 -8.24 16.44
N ILE A 156 21.54 -7.57 17.53
CA ILE A 156 20.49 -6.56 17.53
C ILE A 156 21.14 -5.19 17.45
N TYR A 157 20.69 -4.34 16.53
CA TYR A 157 21.21 -2.99 16.37
C TYR A 157 20.82 -2.10 17.54
N ARG A 158 21.80 -1.36 18.07
CA ARG A 158 21.70 -0.41 19.19
C ARG A 158 22.17 0.96 18.70
N PRO A 159 21.23 1.88 18.41
CA PRO A 159 21.56 3.18 17.83
C PRO A 159 22.46 4.03 18.73
N GLU A 160 22.42 3.85 20.05
CA GLU A 160 23.30 4.53 21.01
C GLU A 160 24.76 4.06 20.93
N LEU A 161 25.03 2.89 20.34
CA LEU A 161 26.37 2.32 20.14
C LEU A 161 26.87 2.48 18.69
N ARG A 162 26.18 3.28 17.87
CA ARG A 162 26.51 3.51 16.44
C ARG A 162 27.89 4.12 16.20
N PHE A 163 28.50 4.70 17.24
CA PHE A 163 29.74 5.43 17.15
C PHE A 163 30.92 4.54 17.56
N GLY A 164 31.50 3.84 16.58
CA GLY A 164 32.80 3.18 16.70
C GLY A 164 32.77 1.72 17.16
N GLY A 165 33.89 1.03 16.92
CA GLY A 165 34.01 -0.44 17.00
C GLY A 165 33.68 -1.14 15.67
N ARG A 166 34.13 -2.39 15.53
CA ARG A 166 33.96 -3.21 14.31
C ARG A 166 32.49 -3.50 13.98
N GLU A 167 31.65 -3.56 15.01
CA GLU A 167 30.26 -4.00 14.92
C GLU A 167 29.25 -2.87 14.64
N GLY A 168 29.69 -1.61 14.63
CA GLY A 168 28.89 -0.48 14.13
C GLY A 168 27.50 -0.31 14.74
N GLY A 169 27.31 -0.74 16.00
CA GLY A 169 26.03 -0.72 16.71
C GLY A 169 25.32 -2.08 16.84
N TRP A 170 25.78 -3.15 16.18
CA TRP A 170 25.19 -4.49 16.24
C TRP A 170 25.61 -5.31 17.48
N ASN A 171 25.45 -4.72 18.66
CA ASN A 171 25.98 -5.22 19.93
C ASN A 171 24.89 -5.78 20.86
N GLY A 172 23.62 -5.66 20.46
CA GLY A 172 22.47 -5.99 21.29
C GLY A 172 22.13 -7.48 21.30
N PHE A 173 21.52 -7.92 22.40
CA PHE A 173 20.99 -9.26 22.58
C PHE A 173 19.64 -9.25 23.31
N ARG A 174 18.92 -10.37 23.21
CA ARG A 174 17.71 -10.68 23.99
C ARG A 174 17.81 -12.13 24.46
N LEU A 175 17.52 -12.36 25.75
CA LEU A 175 17.59 -13.65 26.41
C LEU A 175 16.26 -13.91 27.10
N THR A 176 15.64 -15.05 26.81
CA THR A 176 14.35 -15.43 27.36
C THR A 176 14.54 -16.19 28.67
N LEU A 177 13.87 -15.76 29.74
CA LEU A 177 13.90 -16.46 31.03
C LEU A 177 13.17 -17.80 30.94
N PRO A 178 13.68 -18.86 31.60
CA PRO A 178 12.98 -20.13 31.65
C PRO A 178 11.72 -20.02 32.51
N ALA A 179 10.69 -20.84 32.22
CA ALA A 179 9.39 -20.78 32.89
C ALA A 179 9.47 -20.88 34.43
N TRP A 180 10.40 -21.69 34.95
CA TRP A 180 10.58 -21.85 36.40
C TRP A 180 11.14 -20.60 37.08
N ALA A 181 11.79 -19.70 36.34
CA ALA A 181 12.31 -18.44 36.86
C ALA A 181 11.25 -17.32 36.88
N LEU A 182 10.02 -17.64 36.48
CA LEU A 182 8.88 -16.73 36.43
C LEU A 182 7.78 -17.11 37.45
N ASP A 183 8.12 -17.89 38.48
CA ASP A 183 7.18 -18.47 39.45
C ASP A 183 6.70 -17.50 40.56
N GLY A 184 7.14 -16.23 40.49
CA GLY A 184 6.85 -15.19 41.48
C GLY A 184 7.76 -15.22 42.72
N GLN A 185 8.71 -16.15 42.81
CA GLN A 185 9.76 -16.17 43.83
C GLN A 185 10.98 -15.36 43.37
N PRO A 186 11.83 -14.91 44.30
CA PRO A 186 13.06 -14.20 43.97
C PRO A 186 14.12 -15.14 43.35
N HIS A 187 14.50 -14.88 42.10
CA HIS A 187 15.60 -15.54 41.39
C HIS A 187 16.73 -14.57 41.08
N THR A 188 17.98 -15.03 41.14
CA THR A 188 19.14 -14.23 40.74
C THR A 188 19.34 -14.36 39.23
N ILE A 189 19.13 -13.27 38.49
CA ILE A 189 19.23 -13.25 37.02
C ILE A 189 20.49 -12.49 36.58
N GLY A 190 21.23 -13.03 35.63
CA GLY A 190 22.37 -12.37 35.02
C GLY A 190 22.71 -12.84 33.61
N VAL A 191 23.73 -12.23 33.04
CA VAL A 191 24.29 -12.56 31.74
C VAL A 191 25.78 -12.79 31.88
N ARG A 192 26.27 -13.90 31.32
CA ARG A 192 27.70 -14.19 31.18
C ARG A 192 28.16 -13.96 29.75
N ALA A 193 29.27 -13.25 29.58
CA ALA A 193 29.96 -13.08 28.31
C ALA A 193 31.47 -13.23 28.58
N GLY A 194 32.10 -14.27 28.02
CA GLY A 194 33.47 -14.64 28.39
C GLY A 194 33.59 -14.89 29.91
N ASP A 195 34.54 -14.19 30.55
CA ASP A 195 34.76 -14.24 32.01
C ASP A 195 33.95 -13.18 32.78
N THR A 196 33.18 -12.32 32.09
CA THR A 196 32.33 -11.31 32.74
C THR A 196 30.94 -11.89 33.02
N VAL A 197 30.48 -11.74 34.26
CA VAL A 197 29.09 -12.00 34.66
C VAL A 197 28.52 -10.71 35.23
N GLU A 198 27.41 -10.23 34.65
CA GLU A 198 26.64 -9.09 35.14
C GLU A 198 25.28 -9.57 35.63
N THR A 199 24.84 -9.18 36.82
CA THR A 199 23.55 -9.60 37.40
C THR A 199 22.61 -8.42 37.60
N VAL A 200 21.31 -8.65 37.38
CA VAL A 200 20.23 -7.68 37.66
C VAL A 200 19.84 -7.69 39.16
N GLY A 201 20.30 -8.70 39.90
CA GLY A 201 19.93 -8.94 41.31
C GLY A 201 18.80 -9.96 41.45
N ALA A 202 18.22 -10.05 42.66
CA ALA A 202 17.08 -10.92 42.91
C ALA A 202 15.80 -10.32 42.31
N TYR A 203 15.25 -10.98 41.30
CA TYR A 203 14.05 -10.59 40.58
C TYR A 203 12.91 -11.56 40.91
N ALA A 204 11.76 -11.00 41.30
CA ALA A 204 10.52 -11.75 41.52
C ALA A 204 9.41 -11.07 40.70
N PRO A 205 8.89 -11.68 39.62
CA PRO A 205 7.89 -11.04 38.78
C PRO A 205 6.62 -10.72 39.58
N ARG A 206 6.07 -9.52 39.36
CA ARG A 206 4.83 -9.04 40.00
C ARG A 206 3.93 -8.39 38.95
N LEU A 207 3.36 -9.21 38.10
CA LEU A 207 2.51 -8.75 37.01
C LEU A 207 1.20 -8.17 37.53
N ARG A 208 0.79 -7.03 36.97
CA ARG A 208 -0.53 -6.43 37.16
C ARG A 208 -1.15 -6.22 35.80
N ALA A 209 -2.35 -6.71 35.61
CA ALA A 209 -3.07 -6.58 34.35
C ALA A 209 -4.55 -6.26 34.59
N SER A 210 -5.16 -5.62 33.60
CA SER A 210 -6.61 -5.49 33.45
C SER A 210 -6.95 -5.64 31.98
N LEU A 211 -8.02 -6.38 31.69
CA LEU A 211 -8.50 -6.63 30.34
C LEU A 211 -9.89 -6.04 30.16
N HIS A 212 -10.11 -5.44 29.01
CA HIS A 212 -11.38 -4.89 28.58
C HIS A 212 -11.72 -5.42 27.18
N VAL A 213 -12.93 -5.95 27.03
CA VAL A 213 -13.45 -6.34 25.72
C VAL A 213 -14.43 -5.25 25.31
N GLU A 214 -14.00 -4.37 24.42
CA GLU A 214 -14.79 -3.21 23.96
C GLU A 214 -15.77 -3.60 22.85
N ALA A 215 -15.46 -4.64 22.09
CA ALA A 215 -16.28 -5.26 21.04
C ALA A 215 -15.86 -6.74 20.86
N PRO A 216 -16.63 -7.61 20.16
CA PRO A 216 -16.34 -9.04 20.02
C PRO A 216 -14.93 -9.39 19.52
N SER A 217 -14.29 -8.46 18.81
CA SER A 217 -13.01 -8.61 18.14
C SER A 217 -11.94 -7.62 18.61
N ARG A 218 -12.26 -6.75 19.58
CA ARG A 218 -11.38 -5.69 20.07
C ARG A 218 -11.10 -5.90 21.56
N VAL A 219 -9.92 -6.43 21.84
CA VAL A 219 -9.42 -6.59 23.21
C VAL A 219 -8.44 -5.47 23.51
N THR A 220 -8.78 -4.66 24.50
CA THR A 220 -7.92 -3.61 25.05
C THR A 220 -7.59 -3.95 26.49
N GLY A 221 -6.60 -3.29 27.05
CA GLY A 221 -6.20 -3.57 28.42
C GLY A 221 -5.03 -2.72 28.84
N TRP A 222 -4.53 -3.04 30.01
CA TRP A 222 -3.22 -2.60 30.44
C TRP A 222 -2.55 -3.71 31.23
N VAL A 223 -1.23 -3.76 31.15
CA VAL A 223 -0.41 -4.72 31.87
C VAL A 223 1.00 -4.19 32.04
N PHE A 224 1.57 -4.45 33.21
CA PHE A 224 2.95 -4.14 33.52
C PHE A 224 3.46 -5.06 34.63
N ASP A 225 4.77 -5.27 34.69
CA ASP A 225 5.42 -5.92 35.82
C ASP A 225 5.81 -4.86 36.86
N ALA A 226 5.26 -4.95 38.07
CA ALA A 226 5.57 -4.03 39.16
C ALA A 226 7.00 -4.19 39.68
N ALA A 227 7.66 -5.33 39.44
CA ALA A 227 9.05 -5.59 39.79
C ALA A 227 10.05 -5.17 38.69
N GLY A 228 9.56 -4.91 37.47
CA GLY A 228 10.36 -4.52 36.30
C GLY A 228 10.37 -3.01 36.01
N PRO A 229 11.21 -2.54 35.07
CA PRO A 229 11.24 -1.15 34.64
C PRO A 229 9.97 -0.76 33.86
N ASP A 230 9.59 0.52 33.88
CA ASP A 230 8.44 1.04 33.11
C ASP A 230 8.79 1.18 31.62
N ARG A 231 8.78 0.07 30.89
CA ARG A 231 9.08 -0.02 29.45
C ARG A 231 7.98 -0.76 28.69
N PRO A 232 7.82 -0.49 27.37
CA PRO A 232 6.90 -1.26 26.54
C PRO A 232 7.14 -2.77 26.66
N ALA A 233 6.08 -3.52 26.91
CA ALA A 233 6.07 -4.96 26.97
C ALA A 233 5.28 -5.53 25.78
N THR A 234 5.71 -6.68 25.27
CA THR A 234 4.99 -7.37 24.20
C THR A 234 3.91 -8.28 24.79
N ILE A 235 2.67 -8.09 24.35
CA ILE A 235 1.52 -8.94 24.65
C ILE A 235 1.34 -9.86 23.48
N ARG A 236 1.43 -11.16 23.72
CA ARG A 236 1.29 -12.19 22.70
C ARG A 236 -0.07 -12.84 22.83
N ALA A 237 -0.67 -13.10 21.69
CA ALA A 237 -1.88 -13.87 21.58
C ALA A 237 -1.48 -15.25 21.06
N VAL A 238 -1.69 -16.28 21.87
CA VAL A 238 -1.23 -17.64 21.65
C VAL A 238 -2.44 -18.55 21.49
N ARG A 239 -2.51 -19.32 20.41
CA ARG A 239 -3.58 -20.29 20.16
C ARG A 239 -2.96 -21.63 19.83
N ASN A 240 -3.38 -22.68 20.53
CA ASN A 240 -2.82 -24.04 20.39
C ASN A 240 -1.28 -24.12 20.60
N GLY A 241 -0.73 -23.24 21.44
CA GLY A 241 0.71 -23.18 21.68
C GLY A 241 1.51 -22.41 20.61
N GLU A 242 0.86 -21.86 19.59
CA GLU A 242 1.49 -21.01 18.57
C GLU A 242 1.05 -19.55 18.73
N GLU A 243 1.96 -18.60 18.49
CA GLU A 243 1.60 -17.19 18.47
C GLU A 243 0.83 -16.85 17.19
N VAL A 244 -0.34 -16.24 17.38
CA VAL A 244 -1.20 -15.76 16.29
C VAL A 244 -1.16 -14.25 16.13
N ALA A 245 -0.75 -13.52 17.17
CA ALA A 245 -0.59 -12.07 17.13
C ALA A 245 0.29 -11.56 18.26
N GLN A 246 0.85 -10.36 18.10
CA GLN A 246 1.49 -9.64 19.20
C GLN A 246 1.25 -8.13 19.08
N VAL A 247 1.16 -7.44 20.21
CA VAL A 247 1.12 -5.98 20.30
C VAL A 247 2.07 -5.50 21.39
N GLU A 248 2.65 -4.33 21.22
CA GLU A 248 3.44 -3.68 22.29
C GLU A 248 2.54 -2.77 23.11
N THR A 249 2.84 -2.68 24.41
CA THR A 249 2.17 -1.71 25.26
C THR A 249 2.58 -0.28 24.89
N HIS A 250 1.66 0.66 25.06
CA HIS A 250 1.79 2.06 24.71
C HIS A 250 1.40 2.98 25.89
N PRO A 251 1.79 4.27 25.82
CA PRO A 251 1.45 5.27 26.83
C PRO A 251 -0.04 5.39 27.17
N ARG A 252 -0.37 5.53 28.47
CA ARG A 252 -1.70 5.99 28.96
C ARG A 252 -1.54 6.86 30.20
N ALA A 253 -2.05 8.10 30.15
CA ALA A 253 -1.80 9.13 31.17
C ALA A 253 -2.41 8.79 32.55
N ASP A 254 -3.55 8.12 32.58
CA ASP A 254 -4.24 7.70 33.80
C ASP A 254 -3.51 6.58 34.55
N LEU A 255 -2.74 5.74 33.84
CA LEU A 255 -1.91 4.70 34.46
C LEU A 255 -0.64 5.29 35.11
N LEU A 256 -0.11 6.38 34.54
CA LEU A 256 0.99 7.12 35.14
C LEU A 256 0.55 7.74 36.48
N GLU A 257 -0.65 8.33 36.51
CA GLU A 257 -1.22 8.92 37.73
C GLU A 257 -1.58 7.85 38.78
N ALA A 258 -2.18 6.73 38.36
CA ALA A 258 -2.67 5.69 39.27
C ALA A 258 -1.58 4.73 39.79
N PHE A 259 -0.57 4.42 38.98
CA PHE A 259 0.41 3.38 39.27
C PHE A 259 1.87 3.81 39.08
N GLY A 260 2.12 5.06 38.63
CA GLY A 260 3.47 5.50 38.25
C GLY A 260 4.01 4.79 37.00
N ARG A 261 3.12 4.26 36.13
CA ARG A 261 3.47 3.47 34.94
C ARG A 261 2.85 4.06 33.69
N HIS A 262 3.67 4.47 32.75
CA HIS A 262 3.23 5.11 31.52
C HIS A 262 3.04 4.09 30.40
N SER A 263 3.96 3.14 30.20
CA SER A 263 4.01 2.25 29.03
C SER A 263 3.29 0.93 29.24
N ALA A 264 2.03 0.97 29.65
CA ALA A 264 1.31 -0.21 30.14
C ALA A 264 0.04 -0.58 29.35
N ALA A 265 -0.53 0.30 28.54
CA ALA A 265 -1.79 0.02 27.86
C ALA A 265 -1.59 -0.76 26.56
N PHE A 266 -2.53 -1.58 26.13
CA PHE A 266 -2.46 -2.24 24.84
C PHE A 266 -3.84 -2.36 24.19
N ALA A 267 -3.84 -2.54 22.88
CA ALA A 267 -5.03 -2.81 22.09
C ALA A 267 -4.67 -3.73 20.93
N PHE A 268 -5.34 -4.88 20.85
CA PHE A 268 -5.28 -5.71 19.65
C PHE A 268 -6.18 -5.12 18.57
N PRO A 269 -5.70 -5.03 17.30
CA PRO A 269 -6.53 -4.68 16.17
C PRO A 269 -7.78 -5.56 16.09
N SER A 270 -8.89 -4.96 15.64
CA SER A 270 -10.15 -5.67 15.41
C SER A 270 -9.92 -6.86 14.47
N GLY A 271 -10.47 -8.02 14.84
CA GLY A 271 -10.47 -9.24 14.01
C GLY A 271 -9.19 -10.07 14.10
N LEU A 272 -8.16 -9.55 14.77
CA LEU A 272 -6.86 -10.23 14.87
C LEU A 272 -6.88 -11.44 15.82
N LEU A 273 -7.77 -11.41 16.83
CA LEU A 273 -7.85 -12.45 17.85
C LEU A 273 -9.06 -13.36 17.63
N LYS A 274 -8.80 -14.66 17.47
CA LYS A 274 -9.86 -15.67 17.32
C LYS A 274 -10.18 -16.34 18.66
N PRO A 275 -11.40 -16.86 18.88
CA PRO A 275 -11.69 -17.68 20.05
C PRO A 275 -10.71 -18.86 20.20
N GLY A 276 -10.36 -19.20 21.44
CA GLY A 276 -9.31 -20.16 21.78
C GLY A 276 -7.91 -19.54 21.92
N THR A 277 -7.81 -18.20 21.92
CA THR A 277 -6.54 -17.48 22.04
C THR A 277 -6.30 -17.07 23.49
N ASP A 278 -5.14 -17.42 24.02
CA ASP A 278 -4.64 -16.98 25.31
C ASP A 278 -3.81 -15.71 25.12
N LEU A 279 -4.06 -14.70 25.94
CA LEU A 279 -3.23 -13.50 26.00
C LEU A 279 -2.18 -13.71 27.07
N ALA A 280 -0.92 -13.72 26.66
CA ALA A 280 0.22 -13.97 27.54
C ALA A 280 1.21 -12.82 27.48
N VAL A 281 1.86 -12.56 28.61
CA VAL A 281 3.01 -11.66 28.70
C VAL A 281 4.26 -12.49 28.83
N GLY A 282 5.14 -12.36 27.83
CA GLY A 282 6.41 -13.08 27.76
C GLY A 282 6.41 -14.26 26.80
N PRO A 283 7.42 -15.14 26.88
CA PRO A 283 7.68 -16.18 25.89
C PRO A 283 6.55 -17.21 25.76
N ILE A 284 6.34 -17.70 24.54
CA ILE A 284 5.33 -18.73 24.25
C ILE A 284 5.61 -19.98 25.09
N GLY A 285 4.58 -20.46 25.81
CA GLY A 285 4.68 -21.66 26.66
C GLY A 285 5.30 -21.46 28.05
N ALA A 286 5.84 -20.27 28.34
CA ALA A 286 6.47 -19.94 29.63
C ALA A 286 6.01 -18.59 30.22
N GLY A 287 5.37 -17.73 29.43
CA GLY A 287 4.82 -16.45 29.87
C GLY A 287 3.54 -16.57 30.69
N GLU A 288 3.26 -15.56 31.51
CA GLU A 288 2.06 -15.52 32.34
C GLU A 288 0.83 -15.19 31.48
N VAL A 289 -0.18 -16.06 31.53
CA VAL A 289 -1.44 -15.85 30.80
C VAL A 289 -2.29 -14.84 31.57
N ILE A 290 -2.46 -13.66 30.99
CA ILE A 290 -3.25 -12.56 31.57
C ILE A 290 -4.73 -12.63 31.20
N GLY A 291 -5.10 -13.46 30.21
CA GLY A 291 -6.50 -13.73 29.90
C GLY A 291 -6.71 -14.80 28.84
N HIS A 292 -7.93 -15.34 28.80
CA HIS A 292 -8.35 -16.37 27.85
C HIS A 292 -9.53 -15.86 27.00
N LEU A 293 -9.37 -15.79 25.68
CA LEU A 293 -10.44 -15.43 24.75
C LEU A 293 -11.26 -16.67 24.38
N ARG A 294 -12.46 -16.82 24.96
CA ARG A 294 -13.24 -18.08 24.85
C ARG A 294 -14.51 -18.02 23.96
N GLY A 295 -14.96 -16.88 23.41
CA GLY A 295 -16.11 -16.80 22.46
C GLY A 295 -16.53 -15.39 21.94
N THR A 296 -17.49 -15.31 21.00
CA THR A 296 -18.12 -14.09 20.38
C THR A 296 -19.66 -14.06 20.57
N ILE A 297 -20.32 -12.91 20.31
CA ILE A 297 -21.81 -12.68 20.35
C ILE A 297 -22.59 -13.60 19.38
N GLU A 298 -21.94 -14.09 18.34
CA GLU A 298 -22.49 -14.93 17.27
C GLU A 298 -23.10 -16.25 17.78
N LEU A 299 -22.60 -16.78 18.90
CA LEU A 299 -23.06 -18.04 19.48
C LEU A 299 -24.49 -17.95 20.05
N ALA A 300 -24.89 -16.80 20.61
CA ALA A 300 -26.23 -16.59 21.16
C ALA A 300 -27.30 -16.40 20.07
N ARG A 301 -26.92 -15.85 18.91
CA ARG A 301 -27.80 -15.73 17.72
C ARG A 301 -27.93 -17.05 16.96
N ALA A 302 -26.89 -17.88 16.93
CA ALA A 302 -26.92 -19.19 16.26
C ALA A 302 -27.73 -20.25 17.02
N GLU A 303 -27.60 -20.36 18.35
CA GLU A 303 -28.41 -21.28 19.18
C GLU A 303 -29.89 -20.86 19.17
N ALA A 304 -30.15 -19.55 19.16
CA ALA A 304 -31.44 -18.99 18.85
C ALA A 304 -31.96 -19.44 17.48
N ARG A 305 -31.24 -19.19 16.37
CA ARG A 305 -31.70 -19.62 15.04
C ARG A 305 -31.95 -21.14 14.95
N ALA A 306 -31.14 -21.97 15.60
CA ALA A 306 -31.32 -23.43 15.63
C ALA A 306 -32.54 -23.91 16.44
N LEU A 307 -32.90 -23.20 17.53
CA LEU A 307 -34.10 -23.48 18.32
C LEU A 307 -35.39 -22.94 17.67
N LEU A 308 -35.28 -22.02 16.72
CA LEU A 308 -36.40 -21.32 16.09
C LEU A 308 -36.76 -21.81 14.69
N LEU A 309 -35.97 -22.74 14.14
CA LEU A 309 -36.19 -23.33 12.81
C LEU A 309 -36.34 -24.86 12.88
N PRO A 310 -37.33 -25.46 13.58
CA PRO A 310 -38.08 -26.47 12.86
C PRO A 310 -38.76 -25.75 11.70
N ASN A 311 -38.52 -26.17 10.46
CA ASN A 311 -39.26 -25.74 9.28
C ASN A 311 -40.76 -26.05 9.45
N ASP A 312 -41.46 -25.28 10.27
CA ASP A 312 -42.89 -25.36 10.46
C ASP A 312 -43.54 -24.16 9.75
N PRO A 313 -43.98 -24.35 8.49
CA PRO A 313 -44.68 -23.31 7.74
C PRO A 313 -46.04 -22.90 8.36
N SER A 314 -46.47 -23.52 9.48
CA SER A 314 -47.72 -23.21 10.18
C SER A 314 -47.61 -22.18 11.32
N ALA A 315 -46.39 -21.79 11.74
CA ALA A 315 -46.21 -20.75 12.76
C ALA A 315 -46.87 -19.43 12.30
N SER A 316 -47.50 -18.70 13.23
CA SER A 316 -48.12 -17.41 12.91
C SER A 316 -47.10 -16.25 12.93
N LEU A 317 -47.40 -15.17 12.20
CA LEU A 317 -46.59 -13.94 12.18
C LEU A 317 -46.37 -13.35 13.59
N ALA A 318 -47.38 -13.46 14.45
CA ALA A 318 -47.31 -12.96 15.83
C ALA A 318 -46.34 -13.77 16.68
N GLU A 319 -46.28 -15.09 16.48
CA GLU A 319 -45.34 -15.97 17.17
C GLU A 319 -43.91 -15.71 16.71
N ARG A 320 -43.67 -15.55 15.40
CA ARG A 320 -42.35 -15.17 14.87
C ARG A 320 -41.85 -13.82 15.37
N ARG A 321 -42.72 -12.81 15.47
CA ARG A 321 -42.36 -11.47 15.99
C ARG A 321 -42.09 -11.47 17.49
N ALA A 322 -42.93 -12.13 18.29
CA ALA A 322 -42.73 -12.23 19.74
C ALA A 322 -41.43 -12.96 20.10
N LEU A 323 -41.01 -13.89 19.25
CA LEU A 323 -39.78 -14.66 19.37
C LEU A 323 -38.54 -13.81 19.07
N ARG A 324 -38.56 -13.04 17.97
CA ARG A 324 -37.56 -12.02 17.65
C ARG A 324 -37.36 -11.04 18.80
N ASP A 325 -38.45 -10.54 19.38
CA ASP A 325 -38.38 -9.55 20.47
C ASP A 325 -37.73 -10.14 21.73
N ARG A 326 -37.91 -11.44 21.98
CA ARG A 326 -37.22 -12.17 23.06
C ARG A 326 -35.73 -12.39 22.77
N LEU A 327 -35.35 -12.61 21.51
CA LEU A 327 -33.96 -12.75 21.09
C LEU A 327 -33.17 -11.45 21.22
N VAL A 328 -33.75 -10.34 20.76
CA VAL A 328 -33.15 -9.01 20.90
C VAL A 328 -32.94 -8.66 22.38
N ALA A 329 -33.81 -9.15 23.28
CA ALA A 329 -33.65 -8.98 24.73
C ALA A 329 -32.60 -9.91 25.36
N ALA A 330 -32.40 -11.12 24.84
CA ALA A 330 -31.48 -12.14 25.38
C ALA A 330 -30.00 -11.90 25.01
N VAL A 331 -29.71 -11.12 23.97
CA VAL A 331 -28.34 -10.82 23.48
C VAL A 331 -27.63 -9.73 24.31
N ARG A 332 -28.18 -9.32 25.47
CA ARG A 332 -27.48 -8.45 26.42
C ARG A 332 -26.35 -9.19 27.16
N PRO A 333 -25.24 -8.52 27.52
CA PRO A 333 -24.00 -9.18 27.94
C PRO A 333 -24.14 -9.91 29.29
N GLY A 334 -23.69 -11.17 29.40
CA GLY A 334 -23.49 -11.82 30.73
C GLY A 334 -23.61 -13.34 30.91
N GLY A 335 -23.89 -14.18 29.90
CA GLY A 335 -24.07 -15.63 30.09
C GLY A 335 -23.09 -16.49 29.29
N GLY A 336 -22.46 -17.49 29.91
CA GLY A 336 -21.40 -18.33 29.31
C GLY A 336 -21.82 -19.78 28.97
N ALA A 337 -21.15 -20.31 27.93
CA ALA A 337 -21.04 -21.70 27.43
C ALA A 337 -22.27 -22.33 26.71
N ARG A 338 -22.19 -23.26 25.72
CA ARG A 338 -21.23 -23.72 24.66
C ARG A 338 -21.85 -24.97 23.95
N LEU A 339 -22.10 -25.01 22.62
CA LEU A 339 -21.95 -26.22 21.72
C LEU A 339 -22.15 -25.91 20.20
N VAL A 340 -21.83 -26.87 19.32
CA VAL A 340 -21.56 -26.78 17.85
C VAL A 340 -22.67 -27.43 17.00
N VAL A 341 -22.86 -27.04 15.71
CA VAL A 341 -22.89 -27.92 14.49
C VAL A 341 -23.66 -27.35 13.24
N ALA A 342 -22.99 -27.51 12.07
CA ALA A 342 -23.39 -27.70 10.66
C ALA A 342 -24.06 -26.59 9.80
N GLU A 343 -23.47 -26.39 8.61
CA GLU A 343 -24.05 -25.71 7.45
C GLU A 343 -25.41 -26.33 7.06
N PRO A 344 -26.42 -25.51 6.72
CA PRO A 344 -27.64 -26.05 6.13
C PRO A 344 -27.32 -26.57 4.73
N ALA A 345 -27.54 -27.87 4.53
CA ALA A 345 -27.53 -28.46 3.20
C ALA A 345 -28.50 -27.67 2.29
N ALA A 346 -28.02 -27.26 1.12
CA ALA A 346 -28.88 -26.70 0.08
C ALA A 346 -30.01 -27.69 -0.21
N PRO A 347 -31.29 -27.33 -0.04
CA PRO A 347 -32.36 -28.21 -0.50
C PRO A 347 -32.23 -28.41 -2.00
N GLU A 348 -32.51 -29.63 -2.45
CA GLU A 348 -32.48 -29.97 -3.86
C GLU A 348 -33.32 -28.98 -4.68
N PRO A 349 -32.85 -28.59 -5.88
CA PRO A 349 -33.61 -27.74 -6.77
C PRO A 349 -34.95 -28.44 -7.09
N VAL A 350 -36.06 -27.79 -6.76
CA VAL A 350 -37.36 -28.18 -7.30
C VAL A 350 -37.31 -27.94 -8.81
N PRO A 351 -37.74 -28.91 -9.65
CA PRO A 351 -37.74 -28.72 -11.10
C PRO A 351 -38.49 -27.44 -11.49
N GLU A 352 -37.96 -26.73 -12.48
CA GLU A 352 -38.62 -25.57 -13.09
C GLU A 352 -40.03 -25.93 -13.56
N SER A 353 -41.04 -25.56 -12.80
CA SER A 353 -42.42 -25.61 -13.25
C SER A 353 -43.07 -24.24 -13.10
N GLY A 354 -42.91 -23.41 -14.13
CA GLY A 354 -43.96 -22.53 -14.67
C GLY A 354 -44.70 -21.57 -13.74
N ARG A 355 -44.22 -21.29 -12.52
CA ARG A 355 -44.84 -20.27 -11.66
C ARG A 355 -44.40 -18.90 -12.15
N THR A 356 -45.32 -18.21 -12.83
CA THR A 356 -45.20 -16.78 -13.08
C THR A 356 -44.96 -16.07 -11.74
N PRO A 357 -43.89 -15.27 -11.60
CA PRO A 357 -43.68 -14.50 -10.37
C PRO A 357 -44.90 -13.61 -10.08
N PRO A 358 -45.17 -13.29 -8.80
CA PRO A 358 -46.27 -12.39 -8.43
C PRO A 358 -46.05 -10.99 -9.03
N PRO A 359 -47.11 -10.18 -9.19
CA PRO A 359 -46.98 -8.79 -9.62
C PRO A 359 -45.99 -8.01 -8.76
N ALA A 360 -45.29 -7.05 -9.35
CA ALA A 360 -44.31 -6.24 -8.65
C ALA A 360 -44.45 -4.75 -8.98
N CYS A 361 -44.11 -3.90 -8.01
CA CYS A 361 -44.06 -2.46 -8.19
C CYS A 361 -42.63 -1.95 -8.05
N ALA A 362 -42.11 -1.31 -9.09
CA ALA A 362 -40.86 -0.57 -9.04
C ALA A 362 -41.08 0.78 -8.32
N ILE A 363 -40.30 1.08 -7.28
CA ILE A 363 -40.32 2.36 -6.57
C ILE A 363 -39.05 3.12 -6.93
N VAL A 364 -39.23 4.28 -7.56
CA VAL A 364 -38.13 5.16 -8.00
C VAL A 364 -38.18 6.46 -7.20
N PRO A 365 -37.40 6.59 -6.09
CA PRO A 365 -37.27 7.85 -5.38
C PRO A 365 -36.40 8.83 -6.19
N VAL A 366 -36.89 10.06 -6.39
CA VAL A 366 -36.22 11.07 -7.22
C VAL A 366 -35.88 12.30 -6.39
N TYR A 367 -34.61 12.72 -6.43
CA TYR A 367 -34.16 13.98 -5.84
C TYR A 367 -33.07 14.62 -6.71
N ASN A 368 -33.47 15.54 -7.60
CA ASN A 368 -32.61 16.11 -8.67
C ASN A 368 -32.05 15.06 -9.65
N GLY A 369 -31.00 15.41 -10.41
CA GLY A 369 -30.33 14.49 -11.34
C GLY A 369 -31.08 14.29 -12.66
N LEU A 370 -31.47 15.38 -13.34
CA LEU A 370 -32.31 15.30 -14.55
C LEU A 370 -31.75 14.39 -15.67
N SER A 371 -30.44 14.42 -15.89
CA SER A 371 -29.80 13.60 -16.94
C SER A 371 -29.94 12.12 -16.62
N ASP A 372 -29.59 11.74 -15.39
CA ASP A 372 -29.58 10.35 -14.94
C ASP A 372 -31.02 9.83 -14.82
N LEU A 373 -31.93 10.64 -14.29
CA LEU A 373 -33.37 10.34 -14.24
C LEU A 373 -33.94 10.05 -15.64
N LYS A 374 -33.56 10.83 -16.65
CA LYS A 374 -33.99 10.60 -18.04
C LYS A 374 -33.49 9.25 -18.55
N ALA A 375 -32.23 8.90 -18.28
CA ALA A 375 -31.67 7.61 -18.67
C ALA A 375 -32.37 6.44 -17.94
N CYS A 376 -32.60 6.58 -16.63
CA CYS A 376 -33.32 5.61 -15.81
C CYS A 376 -34.73 5.36 -16.34
N LEU A 377 -35.54 6.41 -16.50
CA LEU A 377 -36.92 6.27 -16.99
C LEU A 377 -36.96 5.73 -18.43
N ALA A 378 -36.04 6.13 -19.31
CA ALA A 378 -35.94 5.57 -20.65
C ALA A 378 -35.68 4.05 -20.65
N SER A 379 -34.94 3.54 -19.66
CA SER A 379 -34.67 2.11 -19.48
C SER A 379 -35.79 1.34 -18.74
N LEU A 380 -36.55 2.04 -17.88
CA LEU A 380 -37.62 1.48 -17.06
C LEU A 380 -38.95 1.34 -17.80
N LEU A 381 -39.38 2.40 -18.51
CA LEU A 381 -40.71 2.47 -19.14
C LEU A 381 -41.00 1.29 -20.09
N PRO A 382 -40.05 0.82 -20.93
CA PRO A 382 -40.29 -0.32 -21.81
C PRO A 382 -40.50 -1.66 -21.07
N GLN A 383 -40.19 -1.72 -19.78
CA GLN A 383 -40.32 -2.93 -18.95
C GLN A 383 -41.63 -2.96 -18.15
N LEU A 384 -42.42 -1.89 -18.19
CA LEU A 384 -43.71 -1.84 -17.51
C LEU A 384 -44.74 -2.67 -18.27
N ALA A 385 -45.50 -3.46 -17.51
CA ALA A 385 -46.54 -4.33 -18.02
C ALA A 385 -47.70 -4.31 -17.02
N PRO A 386 -48.76 -3.51 -17.24
CA PRO A 386 -49.87 -3.39 -16.31
C PRO A 386 -50.41 -4.75 -15.84
N GLY A 387 -50.58 -4.92 -14.51
CA GLY A 387 -50.98 -6.18 -13.88
C GLY A 387 -49.83 -7.18 -13.65
N ARG A 388 -48.63 -6.90 -14.15
CA ARG A 388 -47.41 -7.70 -13.93
C ARG A 388 -46.30 -6.89 -13.29
N ILE A 389 -45.92 -5.76 -13.90
CA ILE A 389 -44.94 -4.83 -13.37
C ILE A 389 -45.48 -3.40 -13.56
N ARG A 390 -45.60 -2.65 -12.46
CA ARG A 390 -45.92 -1.22 -12.48
C ARG A 390 -44.80 -0.41 -11.82
N ALA A 391 -44.85 0.92 -11.93
CA ALA A 391 -43.88 1.81 -11.29
C ALA A 391 -44.53 2.99 -10.55
N LEU A 392 -43.98 3.32 -9.39
CA LEU A 392 -44.19 4.55 -8.63
C LEU A 392 -42.92 5.40 -8.73
N VAL A 393 -42.97 6.50 -9.49
CA VAL A 393 -41.88 7.49 -9.54
C VAL A 393 -42.23 8.62 -8.58
N ILE A 394 -41.44 8.80 -7.53
CA ILE A 394 -41.78 9.68 -6.42
C ILE A 394 -40.76 10.83 -6.32
N ASP A 395 -41.18 12.04 -6.68
CA ASP A 395 -40.40 13.27 -6.51
C ASP A 395 -40.34 13.67 -5.03
N ASP A 396 -39.15 13.56 -4.43
CA ASP A 396 -38.90 13.89 -3.02
C ASP A 396 -38.59 15.39 -2.82
N ALA A 397 -39.48 16.23 -3.36
CA ALA A 397 -39.37 17.68 -3.36
C ALA A 397 -38.04 18.19 -3.98
N SER A 398 -37.75 17.76 -5.22
CA SER A 398 -36.57 18.20 -5.98
C SER A 398 -36.51 19.75 -6.08
N PRO A 399 -35.41 20.40 -5.67
CA PRO A 399 -35.27 21.85 -5.81
C PRO A 399 -35.05 22.30 -7.26
N ASP A 400 -34.54 21.44 -8.14
CA ASP A 400 -34.44 21.74 -9.56
C ASP A 400 -35.80 21.62 -10.24
N GLY A 401 -36.41 22.77 -10.54
CA GLY A 401 -37.70 22.82 -11.23
C GLY A 401 -37.70 22.19 -12.62
N ALA A 402 -36.54 21.91 -13.25
CA ALA A 402 -36.49 21.15 -14.50
C ALA A 402 -36.84 19.67 -14.29
N VAL A 403 -36.48 19.08 -13.14
CA VAL A 403 -36.87 17.71 -12.76
C VAL A 403 -38.36 17.64 -12.51
N THR A 404 -38.89 18.57 -11.72
CA THR A 404 -40.32 18.69 -11.43
C THR A 404 -41.15 18.79 -12.71
N ARG A 405 -40.77 19.67 -13.65
CA ARG A 405 -41.45 19.81 -14.95
C ARG A 405 -41.39 18.54 -15.77
N TYR A 406 -40.23 17.89 -15.84
CA TYR A 406 -40.07 16.66 -16.60
C TYR A 406 -40.97 15.53 -16.08
N LEU A 407 -41.12 15.42 -14.75
CA LEU A 407 -42.03 14.45 -14.13
C LEU A 407 -43.50 14.81 -14.33
N ASP A 408 -43.86 16.10 -14.32
CA ASP A 408 -45.22 16.56 -14.63
C ASP A 408 -45.59 16.24 -16.09
N ASP A 409 -44.68 16.48 -17.04
CA ASP A 409 -44.84 16.14 -18.45
C ASP A 409 -45.02 14.63 -18.62
N LEU A 410 -44.18 13.81 -17.96
CA LEU A 410 -44.27 12.35 -18.00
C LEU A 410 -45.59 11.83 -17.42
N ALA A 411 -46.09 12.44 -16.34
CA ALA A 411 -47.39 12.10 -15.77
C ALA A 411 -48.54 12.40 -16.76
N ALA A 412 -48.43 13.51 -17.50
CA ALA A 412 -49.42 13.92 -18.50
C ALA A 412 -49.45 13.00 -19.74
N GLU A 413 -48.33 12.33 -20.06
CA GLU A 413 -48.26 11.34 -21.15
C GLU A 413 -49.12 10.08 -20.88
N GLY A 414 -49.41 9.78 -19.61
CA GLY A 414 -50.35 8.70 -19.25
C GLY A 414 -49.86 7.28 -19.55
N HIS A 415 -48.55 7.01 -19.40
CA HIS A 415 -47.96 5.69 -19.65
C HIS A 415 -48.66 4.58 -18.83
N PRO A 416 -49.14 3.49 -19.45
CA PRO A 416 -49.79 2.40 -18.72
C PRO A 416 -48.88 1.77 -17.67
N GLY A 417 -49.35 1.69 -16.43
CA GLY A 417 -48.59 1.10 -15.32
C GLY A 417 -47.58 2.04 -14.66
N LEU A 418 -47.54 3.33 -15.04
CA LEU A 418 -46.73 4.36 -14.38
C LEU A 418 -47.62 5.26 -13.53
N THR A 419 -47.19 5.53 -12.30
CA THR A 419 -47.75 6.58 -11.45
C THR A 419 -46.63 7.50 -10.98
N VAL A 420 -46.81 8.80 -11.20
CA VAL A 420 -45.89 9.83 -10.70
C VAL A 420 -46.50 10.47 -9.45
N LEU A 421 -45.72 10.54 -8.37
CA LEU A 421 -46.11 11.11 -7.08
C LEU A 421 -45.11 12.19 -6.67
N ARG A 422 -45.54 13.07 -5.76
CA ARG A 422 -44.68 14.14 -5.23
C ARG A 422 -44.88 14.30 -3.73
N ASN A 423 -43.77 14.29 -3.00
CA ASN A 423 -43.75 14.66 -1.58
C ASN A 423 -43.85 16.17 -1.42
N ARG A 424 -44.50 16.62 -0.34
CA ARG A 424 -44.64 18.05 -0.02
C ARG A 424 -43.35 18.68 0.48
N GLU A 425 -42.51 17.89 1.10
CA GLU A 425 -41.20 18.24 1.64
C GLU A 425 -40.22 17.10 1.37
N ASN A 426 -38.92 17.34 1.49
CA ASN A 426 -37.90 16.31 1.31
C ASN A 426 -37.93 15.37 2.53
N LEU A 427 -38.40 14.14 2.32
CA LEU A 427 -38.48 13.08 3.32
C LEU A 427 -37.22 12.20 3.36
N GLY A 428 -36.29 12.43 2.44
CA GLY A 428 -35.12 11.60 2.20
C GLY A 428 -35.49 10.27 1.53
N PHE A 429 -34.44 9.51 1.21
CA PHE A 429 -34.58 8.20 0.55
C PHE A 429 -35.52 7.27 1.32
N ILE A 430 -35.29 7.09 2.63
CA ILE A 430 -36.06 6.16 3.48
C ILE A 430 -37.54 6.56 3.55
N GLY A 431 -37.83 7.84 3.80
CA GLY A 431 -39.20 8.33 3.91
C GLY A 431 -39.97 8.16 2.59
N THR A 432 -39.31 8.47 1.48
CA THR A 432 -39.88 8.34 0.12
C THR A 432 -40.17 6.89 -0.24
N VAL A 433 -39.19 6.00 -0.01
CA VAL A 433 -39.35 4.56 -0.27
C VAL A 433 -40.45 3.96 0.61
N ASN A 434 -40.47 4.26 1.90
CA ASN A 434 -41.51 3.78 2.82
C ASN A 434 -42.91 4.29 2.45
N GLY A 435 -43.01 5.53 1.97
CA GLY A 435 -44.25 6.06 1.39
C GLY A 435 -44.72 5.26 0.19
N GLY A 436 -43.81 4.89 -0.71
CA GLY A 436 -44.10 3.98 -1.83
C GLY A 436 -44.49 2.57 -1.38
N LEU A 437 -43.80 1.99 -0.39
CA LEU A 437 -44.12 0.66 0.16
C LEU A 437 -45.54 0.59 0.74
N ALA A 438 -46.02 1.69 1.33
CA ALA A 438 -47.39 1.79 1.85
C ALA A 438 -48.46 1.81 0.74
N LEU A 439 -48.07 2.03 -0.52
CA LEU A 439 -48.94 2.08 -1.69
C LEU A 439 -48.89 0.79 -2.54
N LEU A 440 -48.18 -0.24 -2.07
CA LEU A 440 -48.18 -1.55 -2.72
C LEU A 440 -49.56 -2.22 -2.63
N GLU A 441 -49.96 -2.88 -3.71
CA GLU A 441 -51.19 -3.66 -3.73
C GLU A 441 -51.02 -4.98 -2.95
N PRO A 442 -52.12 -5.58 -2.45
CA PRO A 442 -52.04 -6.87 -1.76
C PRO A 442 -51.39 -7.96 -2.62
N GLY A 443 -50.33 -8.60 -2.11
CA GLY A 443 -49.60 -9.63 -2.84
C GLY A 443 -48.57 -9.11 -3.85
N GLU A 444 -48.38 -7.79 -3.93
CA GLU A 444 -47.42 -7.17 -4.83
C GLU A 444 -46.03 -7.07 -4.19
N ASP A 445 -45.01 -7.57 -4.90
CA ASP A 445 -43.61 -7.43 -4.54
C ASP A 445 -43.10 -6.00 -4.80
N CYS A 446 -41.94 -5.66 -4.25
CA CYS A 446 -41.32 -4.36 -4.46
C CYS A 446 -40.00 -4.48 -5.22
N ILE A 447 -39.70 -3.52 -6.09
CA ILE A 447 -38.37 -3.34 -6.69
C ILE A 447 -37.90 -1.93 -6.39
N LEU A 448 -36.89 -1.79 -5.55
CA LEU A 448 -36.23 -0.50 -5.35
C LEU A 448 -35.35 -0.23 -6.57
N VAL A 449 -35.47 0.96 -7.16
CA VAL A 449 -34.68 1.36 -8.32
C VAL A 449 -34.24 2.81 -8.10
N ASN A 450 -32.95 3.05 -7.97
CA ASN A 450 -32.44 4.42 -7.88
C ASN A 450 -32.62 5.16 -9.22
N ALA A 451 -32.84 6.47 -9.13
CA ALA A 451 -33.01 7.34 -10.29
C ALA A 451 -31.75 7.50 -11.17
N ASP A 452 -30.59 7.02 -10.73
CA ASP A 452 -29.30 7.06 -11.43
C ASP A 452 -28.85 5.68 -11.95
N THR A 453 -29.83 4.83 -12.27
CA THR A 453 -29.60 3.49 -12.82
C THR A 453 -29.97 3.39 -14.29
N VAL A 454 -29.32 2.50 -15.04
CA VAL A 454 -29.74 2.11 -16.39
C VAL A 454 -30.02 0.62 -16.39
N LEU A 455 -31.31 0.27 -16.46
CA LEU A 455 -31.79 -1.11 -16.42
C LEU A 455 -31.58 -1.80 -17.77
N SER A 456 -30.96 -2.98 -17.75
CA SER A 456 -30.89 -3.81 -18.96
C SER A 456 -32.26 -4.38 -19.35
N PRO A 457 -32.46 -4.80 -20.62
CA PRO A 457 -33.72 -5.37 -21.06
C PRO A 457 -34.19 -6.55 -20.19
N ARG A 458 -35.45 -6.52 -19.76
CA ARG A 458 -36.07 -7.54 -18.88
C ARG A 458 -35.41 -7.69 -17.50
N ALA A 459 -34.62 -6.71 -17.04
CA ALA A 459 -33.98 -6.76 -15.72
C ALA A 459 -34.99 -6.97 -14.59
N LEU A 460 -36.13 -6.27 -14.62
CA LEU A 460 -37.16 -6.40 -13.57
C LEU A 460 -37.75 -7.81 -13.49
N ASP A 461 -38.03 -8.42 -14.66
CA ASP A 461 -38.53 -9.79 -14.73
C ASP A 461 -37.46 -10.81 -14.30
N LYS A 462 -36.19 -10.60 -14.66
CA LYS A 462 -35.09 -11.48 -14.24
C LYS A 462 -34.89 -11.45 -12.73
N LEU A 463 -34.93 -10.27 -12.11
CA LEU A 463 -34.89 -10.12 -10.66
C LEU A 463 -36.07 -10.85 -9.99
N ALA A 464 -37.28 -10.72 -10.54
CA ALA A 464 -38.45 -11.45 -10.04
C ALA A 464 -38.26 -12.97 -10.12
N ARG A 465 -37.73 -13.48 -11.25
CA ARG A 465 -37.42 -14.91 -11.41
C ARG A 465 -36.35 -15.39 -10.43
N ALA A 466 -35.28 -14.61 -10.22
CA ALA A 466 -34.23 -14.95 -9.26
C ALA A 466 -34.80 -15.00 -7.82
N CYS A 467 -35.62 -14.03 -7.43
CA CYS A 467 -36.22 -13.95 -6.10
C CYS A 467 -37.29 -15.03 -5.86
N HIS A 468 -37.97 -15.52 -6.90
CA HIS A 468 -38.99 -16.57 -6.78
C HIS A 468 -38.52 -17.94 -7.26
N ARG A 469 -37.20 -18.10 -7.49
CA ARG A 469 -36.63 -19.37 -7.94
C ARG A 469 -36.87 -20.51 -6.96
N ARG A 470 -36.97 -20.18 -5.66
CA ARG A 470 -37.36 -21.10 -4.58
C ARG A 470 -37.99 -20.32 -3.42
N PRO A 471 -38.81 -20.99 -2.60
CA PRO A 471 -39.27 -20.42 -1.33
C PRO A 471 -38.08 -20.02 -0.43
N GLY A 472 -38.27 -18.94 0.34
CA GLY A 472 -37.30 -18.47 1.34
C GLY A 472 -36.29 -17.43 0.87
N ILE A 473 -36.39 -16.93 -0.37
CA ILE A 473 -35.55 -15.81 -0.84
C ILE A 473 -36.28 -14.49 -0.57
N ALA A 474 -35.68 -13.62 0.25
CA ALA A 474 -36.22 -12.30 0.59
C ALA A 474 -35.88 -11.24 -0.44
N SER A 475 -34.69 -11.32 -1.05
CA SER A 475 -34.29 -10.34 -2.05
C SER A 475 -33.38 -10.89 -3.14
N ALA A 476 -33.43 -10.21 -4.30
CA ALA A 476 -32.52 -10.43 -5.42
C ALA A 476 -31.89 -9.10 -5.86
N THR A 477 -30.58 -9.10 -6.13
CA THR A 477 -29.82 -7.91 -6.54
C THR A 477 -29.04 -8.21 -7.84
N PRO A 478 -29.04 -7.34 -8.86
CA PRO A 478 -28.27 -7.56 -10.09
C PRO A 478 -26.78 -7.25 -9.90
N LEU A 479 -25.94 -7.72 -10.83
CA LEU A 479 -24.56 -7.24 -10.93
C LEU A 479 -24.53 -5.80 -11.44
N SER A 480 -23.47 -5.06 -11.13
CA SER A 480 -23.33 -3.66 -11.54
C SER A 480 -21.87 -3.23 -11.66
N ASN A 481 -21.59 -2.15 -12.38
CA ASN A 481 -20.30 -1.46 -12.32
C ASN A 481 -20.02 -0.87 -10.93
N ASN A 482 -21.06 -0.58 -10.13
CA ASN A 482 -20.91 0.10 -8.84
C ASN A 482 -21.83 -0.50 -7.76
N ALA A 483 -21.56 -1.75 -7.37
CA ALA A 483 -22.34 -2.49 -6.38
C ALA A 483 -21.50 -3.34 -5.41
N THR A 484 -20.33 -2.83 -5.00
CA THR A 484 -19.45 -3.45 -3.98
C THR A 484 -19.23 -4.95 -4.21
N ILE A 485 -19.87 -5.84 -3.44
CA ILE A 485 -19.76 -7.30 -3.53
C ILE A 485 -20.36 -7.91 -4.81
N LEU A 486 -21.10 -7.12 -5.59
CA LEU A 486 -21.68 -7.48 -6.89
C LEU A 486 -21.06 -6.70 -8.06
N GLY A 487 -19.86 -6.15 -7.82
CA GLY A 487 -19.10 -5.44 -8.84
C GLY A 487 -18.78 -6.30 -10.06
N PHE A 488 -18.96 -5.72 -11.25
CA PHE A 488 -18.55 -6.29 -12.53
C PHE A 488 -17.83 -5.22 -13.35
N PRO A 489 -16.65 -5.51 -13.93
CA PRO A 489 -16.00 -6.83 -13.99
C PRO A 489 -15.18 -7.24 -12.75
N GLY A 490 -15.00 -6.35 -11.77
CA GLY A 490 -14.24 -6.63 -10.55
C GLY A 490 -14.90 -5.98 -9.33
N MET A 491 -14.45 -6.40 -8.13
CA MET A 491 -14.97 -5.95 -6.83
C MET A 491 -13.83 -5.75 -5.83
N PRO A 492 -14.03 -4.93 -4.77
CA PRO A 492 -15.23 -4.14 -4.44
C PRO A 492 -15.29 -2.75 -5.09
N GLU A 493 -14.25 -2.34 -5.80
CA GLU A 493 -14.15 -1.01 -6.37
C GLU A 493 -15.15 -0.79 -7.51
N ALA A 494 -15.75 0.41 -7.53
CA ALA A 494 -16.56 0.85 -8.65
C ALA A 494 -15.74 0.90 -9.93
N GLN A 495 -16.33 0.42 -11.01
CA GLN A 495 -15.74 0.33 -12.33
C GLN A 495 -16.37 1.40 -13.22
N GLY A 496 -15.59 1.93 -14.17
CA GLY A 496 -16.16 2.77 -15.23
C GLY A 496 -16.94 1.94 -16.25
N PRO A 497 -17.55 2.60 -17.26
CA PRO A 497 -18.17 1.90 -18.39
C PRO A 497 -17.21 0.89 -19.01
N LEU A 498 -17.65 -0.36 -19.10
CA LEU A 498 -16.80 -1.46 -19.57
C LEU A 498 -16.74 -1.46 -21.10
N LEU A 499 -15.56 -1.16 -21.68
CA LEU A 499 -15.28 -1.30 -23.12
C LEU A 499 -16.19 -0.44 -24.02
N GLY A 500 -16.79 0.62 -23.47
CA GLY A 500 -17.83 1.42 -24.14
C GLY A 500 -19.07 0.61 -24.52
N LEU A 501 -19.27 -0.57 -23.93
CA LEU A 501 -20.44 -1.40 -24.16
C LEU A 501 -21.67 -0.80 -23.47
N ALA A 502 -22.81 -0.86 -24.15
CA ALA A 502 -24.08 -0.59 -23.49
C ALA A 502 -24.35 -1.67 -22.43
N PRO A 503 -25.04 -1.34 -21.32
CA PRO A 503 -25.41 -2.31 -20.27
C PRO A 503 -26.07 -3.58 -20.82
N ALA A 504 -26.90 -3.45 -21.86
CA ALA A 504 -27.58 -4.56 -22.53
C ALA A 504 -26.63 -5.61 -23.14
N ALA A 505 -25.43 -5.23 -23.58
CA ALA A 505 -24.46 -6.17 -24.14
C ALA A 505 -23.77 -7.01 -23.04
N ILE A 506 -23.48 -6.38 -21.90
CA ILE A 506 -22.93 -7.06 -20.72
C ILE A 506 -23.98 -8.03 -20.16
N ASP A 507 -25.21 -7.56 -20.04
CA ASP A 507 -26.37 -8.32 -19.61
C ASP A 507 -26.65 -9.55 -20.48
N ALA A 508 -26.60 -9.40 -21.81
CA ALA A 508 -26.76 -10.52 -22.74
C ALA A 508 -25.66 -11.58 -22.58
N ALA A 509 -24.43 -11.18 -22.27
CA ALA A 509 -23.33 -12.11 -22.03
C ALA A 509 -23.48 -12.85 -20.69
N LEU A 510 -23.97 -12.17 -19.65
CA LEU A 510 -24.33 -12.80 -18.37
C LEU A 510 -25.48 -13.78 -18.53
N GLU A 511 -26.52 -13.41 -19.28
CA GLU A 511 -27.67 -14.28 -19.58
C GLU A 511 -27.24 -15.51 -20.39
N ALA A 512 -26.36 -15.35 -21.37
CA ALA A 512 -25.82 -16.45 -22.17
C ALA A 512 -24.99 -17.44 -21.34
N ALA A 513 -24.29 -16.97 -20.30
CA ALA A 513 -23.59 -17.83 -19.35
C ALA A 513 -24.55 -18.67 -18.47
N ALA A 514 -25.85 -18.31 -18.44
CA ALA A 514 -26.94 -18.96 -17.72
C ALA A 514 -26.62 -19.40 -16.27
N PRO A 515 -25.99 -18.55 -15.44
CA PRO A 515 -25.56 -18.95 -14.10
C PRO A 515 -26.75 -19.12 -13.13
N ALA A 516 -26.58 -20.01 -12.15
CA ALA A 516 -27.48 -20.05 -11.00
C ALA A 516 -27.29 -18.79 -10.14
N PRO A 517 -28.34 -18.27 -9.47
CA PRO A 517 -28.20 -17.23 -8.46
C PRO A 517 -27.26 -17.67 -7.33
N VAL A 518 -26.50 -16.72 -6.81
CA VAL A 518 -25.53 -16.94 -5.74
C VAL A 518 -26.04 -16.30 -4.45
N THR A 519 -26.03 -17.03 -3.34
CA THR A 519 -26.45 -16.50 -2.03
C THR A 519 -25.52 -15.37 -1.58
N LEU A 520 -26.09 -14.31 -1.01
CA LEU A 520 -25.40 -13.11 -0.56
C LEU A 520 -25.52 -12.91 0.96
N PRO A 521 -24.52 -12.28 1.60
CA PRO A 521 -24.63 -11.84 2.99
C PRO A 521 -25.66 -10.72 3.16
N THR A 522 -25.82 -9.86 2.15
CA THR A 522 -26.81 -8.77 2.08
C THR A 522 -27.14 -8.43 0.61
N GLY A 523 -28.31 -7.85 0.35
CA GLY A 523 -28.59 -7.17 -0.92
C GLY A 523 -28.02 -5.75 -0.97
N ILE A 524 -28.01 -5.15 -2.17
CA ILE A 524 -27.49 -3.77 -2.41
C ILE A 524 -28.62 -2.87 -2.92
N GLY A 525 -28.80 -1.71 -2.28
CA GLY A 525 -30.02 -0.90 -2.39
C GLY A 525 -30.23 -0.12 -3.68
N PHE A 526 -29.23 -0.04 -4.57
CA PHE A 526 -29.35 0.73 -5.83
C PHE A 526 -30.41 0.13 -6.78
N CYS A 527 -30.53 -1.20 -6.77
CA CYS A 527 -31.54 -1.95 -7.48
C CYS A 527 -31.80 -3.26 -6.72
N LEU A 528 -32.90 -3.30 -5.95
CA LEU A 528 -33.16 -4.40 -5.01
C LEU A 528 -34.60 -4.90 -5.14
N TYR A 529 -34.77 -6.15 -5.55
CA TYR A 529 -36.06 -6.82 -5.52
C TYR A 529 -36.36 -7.34 -4.12
N LEU A 530 -37.57 -7.11 -3.62
CA LEU A 530 -38.01 -7.47 -2.27
C LEU A 530 -39.29 -8.32 -2.36
N ASN A 531 -39.22 -9.54 -1.84
CA ASN A 531 -40.35 -10.45 -1.76
C ASN A 531 -41.41 -9.92 -0.80
N ARG A 532 -42.69 -9.92 -1.22
CA ARG A 532 -43.80 -9.43 -0.42
C ARG A 532 -43.96 -10.16 0.91
N GLN A 533 -43.77 -11.48 0.92
CA GLN A 533 -43.88 -12.26 2.15
C GLN A 533 -42.81 -11.85 3.16
N ALA A 534 -41.58 -11.63 2.70
CA ALA A 534 -40.50 -11.13 3.56
C ALA A 534 -40.78 -9.70 4.03
N LEU A 535 -41.30 -8.82 3.17
CA LEU A 535 -41.73 -7.46 3.53
C LEU A 535 -42.81 -7.43 4.61
N ASP A 536 -43.83 -8.29 4.50
CA ASP A 536 -44.89 -8.38 5.51
C ASP A 536 -44.36 -8.85 6.88
N GLU A 537 -43.31 -9.68 6.88
CA GLU A 537 -42.66 -10.17 8.11
C GLU A 537 -41.72 -9.16 8.74
N VAL A 538 -40.77 -8.65 7.95
CA VAL A 538 -39.69 -7.74 8.38
C VAL A 538 -40.22 -6.34 8.65
N GLY A 539 -41.13 -5.85 7.79
CA GLY A 539 -41.61 -4.47 7.78
C GLY A 539 -40.84 -3.58 6.79
N ALA A 540 -41.12 -2.28 6.87
CA ALA A 540 -40.50 -1.25 6.03
C ALA A 540 -39.06 -0.91 6.48
N LEU A 541 -38.36 -0.06 5.73
CA LEU A 541 -37.01 0.38 6.06
C LEU A 541 -37.02 1.21 7.35
N SER A 542 -36.02 1.03 8.22
CA SER A 542 -36.00 1.71 9.53
C SER A 542 -35.70 3.21 9.39
N PRO A 543 -36.59 4.12 9.84
CA PRO A 543 -36.35 5.57 9.77
C PRO A 543 -35.20 6.04 10.68
N GLU A 544 -34.73 5.19 11.60
CA GLU A 544 -33.64 5.53 12.52
C GLU A 544 -32.30 5.75 11.82
N TRP A 545 -32.13 5.29 10.57
CA TRP A 545 -30.94 5.53 9.75
C TRP A 545 -30.86 6.95 9.17
N GLY A 546 -31.90 7.77 9.39
CA GLY A 546 -31.91 9.19 9.08
C GLY A 546 -31.95 9.44 7.57
N ARG A 547 -30.85 9.96 7.00
CA ARG A 547 -30.79 10.39 5.59
C ARG A 547 -30.42 9.27 4.61
N GLY A 548 -30.33 8.02 5.08
CA GLY A 548 -29.96 6.85 4.28
C GLY A 548 -28.59 6.28 4.62
N TYR A 549 -28.16 5.32 3.81
CA TYR A 549 -27.03 4.40 4.04
C TYR A 549 -27.23 3.44 5.23
N CYS A 550 -27.14 2.13 4.93
CA CYS A 550 -27.30 0.97 5.81
C CYS A 550 -28.75 0.54 6.12
N GLU A 551 -29.78 1.28 5.68
CA GLU A 551 -31.18 0.90 5.84
C GLU A 551 -31.55 -0.40 5.14
N GLU A 552 -31.02 -0.60 3.93
CA GLU A 552 -31.25 -1.76 3.08
C GLU A 552 -30.49 -2.97 3.61
N VAL A 553 -29.28 -2.73 4.14
CA VAL A 553 -28.46 -3.76 4.77
C VAL A 553 -29.11 -4.20 6.08
N ASP A 554 -29.56 -3.27 6.91
CA ASP A 554 -30.33 -3.55 8.13
C ASP A 554 -31.61 -4.35 7.82
N TRP A 555 -32.34 -4.00 6.76
CA TRP A 555 -33.51 -4.77 6.32
C TRP A 555 -33.13 -6.20 5.92
N CYS A 556 -32.05 -6.37 5.13
CA CYS A 556 -31.57 -7.69 4.74
C CYS A 556 -31.16 -8.52 5.97
N LEU A 557 -30.40 -7.95 6.90
CA LEU A 557 -29.98 -8.64 8.11
C LEU A 557 -31.16 -9.03 9.01
N LYS A 558 -32.22 -8.20 9.09
CA LYS A 558 -33.48 -8.57 9.76
C LYS A 558 -34.22 -9.71 9.05
N ALA A 559 -34.27 -9.70 7.72
CA ALA A 559 -34.87 -10.80 6.95
C ALA A 559 -34.10 -12.10 7.19
N ARG A 560 -32.77 -12.02 7.20
CA ARG A 560 -31.89 -13.14 7.50
C ARG A 560 -32.07 -13.70 8.91
N ASP A 561 -32.26 -12.82 9.90
CA ASP A 561 -32.60 -13.23 11.28
C ASP A 561 -33.93 -14.00 11.36
N LEU A 562 -34.82 -13.81 10.38
CA LEU A 562 -36.07 -14.55 10.22
C LEU A 562 -35.94 -15.81 9.33
N GLY A 563 -34.73 -16.16 8.89
CA GLY A 563 -34.45 -17.36 8.09
C GLY A 563 -34.54 -17.15 6.58
N TRP A 564 -34.72 -15.92 6.10
CA TRP A 564 -34.69 -15.62 4.67
C TRP A 564 -33.26 -15.53 4.14
N ILE A 565 -33.09 -15.74 2.84
CA ILE A 565 -31.81 -15.56 2.14
C ILE A 565 -31.88 -14.45 1.10
N HIS A 566 -30.71 -13.91 0.74
CA HIS A 566 -30.54 -12.93 -0.33
C HIS A 566 -29.75 -13.55 -1.47
N VAL A 567 -30.01 -13.16 -2.72
CA VAL A 567 -29.30 -13.73 -3.89
C VAL A 567 -28.85 -12.67 -4.89
N ALA A 568 -27.75 -12.94 -5.57
CA ALA A 568 -27.35 -12.25 -6.78
C ALA A 568 -28.13 -12.83 -7.97
N ALA A 569 -28.81 -11.97 -8.73
CA ALA A 569 -29.32 -12.31 -10.05
C ALA A 569 -28.16 -12.30 -11.05
N THR A 570 -27.48 -13.43 -11.14
CA THR A 570 -26.22 -13.61 -11.88
C THR A 570 -26.37 -13.51 -13.40
N ASP A 571 -27.60 -13.51 -13.91
CA ASP A 571 -27.99 -13.31 -15.31
C ASP A 571 -28.42 -11.85 -15.63
N THR A 572 -28.25 -10.93 -14.68
CA THR A 572 -28.79 -9.57 -14.77
C THR A 572 -27.74 -8.53 -14.44
N TYR A 573 -27.62 -7.54 -15.32
CA TYR A 573 -26.75 -6.37 -15.12
C TYR A 573 -27.57 -5.08 -15.10
N VAL A 574 -27.25 -4.20 -14.16
CA VAL A 574 -27.79 -2.84 -14.08
C VAL A 574 -26.64 -1.88 -13.85
N GLU A 575 -26.48 -0.90 -14.74
CA GLU A 575 -25.48 0.14 -14.57
C GLU A 575 -25.94 1.17 -13.53
N HIS A 576 -25.01 1.65 -12.72
CA HIS A 576 -25.24 2.57 -11.62
C HIS A 576 -24.15 3.65 -11.62
N GLU A 577 -24.55 4.89 -11.88
CA GLU A 577 -23.62 6.03 -11.96
C GLU A 577 -23.04 6.37 -10.56
N GLY A 578 -23.86 6.22 -9.51
CA GLY A 578 -23.44 6.45 -8.13
C GLY A 578 -23.10 7.91 -7.84
N SER A 579 -23.65 8.83 -8.65
CA SER A 579 -23.47 10.26 -8.54
C SER A 579 -24.83 10.93 -8.28
N VAL A 580 -24.80 12.04 -7.54
CA VAL A 580 -25.96 12.85 -7.12
C VAL A 580 -26.66 12.44 -5.82
N SER A 581 -25.94 12.53 -4.70
CA SER A 581 -26.53 13.04 -3.44
C SER A 581 -25.44 13.40 -2.42
N PHE A 582 -25.46 14.66 -1.97
CA PHE A 582 -24.55 15.32 -1.01
C PHE A 582 -23.14 15.66 -1.51
N GLY A 583 -22.49 16.63 -0.85
CA GLY A 583 -21.07 16.88 -1.04
C GLY A 583 -20.26 15.67 -0.56
N LYS A 584 -19.20 15.29 -1.30
CA LYS A 584 -18.39 14.07 -1.08
C LYS A 584 -18.01 13.83 0.39
N ALA A 585 -17.64 14.88 1.12
CA ALA A 585 -17.25 14.79 2.53
C ALA A 585 -18.43 14.48 3.49
N GLU A 586 -19.61 15.06 3.25
CA GLU A 586 -20.80 14.83 4.07
C GLU A 586 -21.35 13.41 3.85
N ARG A 587 -21.37 12.95 2.60
CA ARG A 587 -21.72 11.57 2.24
C ARG A 587 -20.83 10.55 2.95
N LEU A 588 -19.51 10.75 2.89
CA LEU A 588 -18.55 9.86 3.54
C LEU A 588 -18.73 9.83 5.06
N ALA A 589 -19.03 10.96 5.69
CA ALA A 589 -19.28 11.02 7.13
C ALA A 589 -20.59 10.31 7.55
N ILE A 590 -21.65 10.39 6.73
CA ILE A 590 -22.90 9.64 6.99
C ILE A 590 -22.66 8.14 6.82
N LEU A 591 -21.98 7.74 5.74
CA LEU A 591 -21.59 6.35 5.48
C LEU A 591 -20.78 5.77 6.64
N GLU A 592 -19.72 6.45 7.07
CA GLU A 592 -18.86 6.00 8.18
C GLU A 592 -19.65 5.83 9.47
N ARG A 593 -20.41 6.86 9.88
CA ARG A 593 -21.22 6.82 11.11
C ARG A 593 -22.28 5.72 11.09
N ASN A 594 -23.00 5.58 9.98
CA ASN A 594 -24.06 4.58 9.88
C ASN A 594 -23.48 3.17 9.75
N HIS A 595 -22.34 3.01 9.08
CA HIS A 595 -21.62 1.74 9.04
C HIS A 595 -21.12 1.32 10.43
N ASP A 596 -20.52 2.22 11.21
CA ASP A 596 -20.11 1.94 12.60
C ASP A 596 -21.31 1.50 13.45
N ARG A 597 -22.45 2.17 13.29
CA ARG A 597 -23.69 1.78 13.97
C ARG A 597 -24.19 0.41 13.51
N LEU A 598 -24.14 0.12 12.21
CA LEU A 598 -24.53 -1.18 11.66
C LEU A 598 -23.65 -2.29 12.21
N VAL A 599 -22.33 -2.13 12.20
CA VAL A 599 -21.38 -3.10 12.77
C VAL A 599 -21.58 -3.25 14.28
N ALA A 600 -21.96 -2.20 15.01
CA ALA A 600 -22.31 -2.31 16.42
C ALA A 600 -23.60 -3.13 16.66
N LEU A 601 -24.57 -3.06 15.73
CA LEU A 601 -25.82 -3.84 15.79
C LEU A 601 -25.64 -5.28 15.27
N TYR A 602 -24.76 -5.47 14.28
CA TYR A 602 -24.47 -6.71 13.59
C TYR A 602 -22.96 -6.93 13.48
N PRO A 603 -22.28 -7.33 14.57
CA PRO A 603 -20.83 -7.49 14.57
C PRO A 603 -20.29 -8.48 13.52
N GLU A 604 -21.10 -9.48 13.17
CA GLU A 604 -20.78 -10.50 12.16
C GLU A 604 -20.84 -9.99 10.72
N TYR A 605 -21.53 -8.87 10.47
CA TYR A 605 -21.81 -8.39 9.12
C TYR A 605 -20.54 -8.17 8.30
N GLN A 606 -19.54 -7.51 8.89
CA GLN A 606 -18.31 -7.20 8.17
C GLN A 606 -17.50 -8.46 7.87
N ASP A 607 -17.37 -9.38 8.84
CA ASP A 607 -16.63 -10.63 8.67
C ASP A 607 -17.28 -11.52 7.59
N GLU A 608 -18.62 -11.54 7.52
CA GLU A 608 -19.34 -12.28 6.48
C GLU A 608 -19.18 -11.66 5.08
N VAL A 609 -19.20 -10.33 5.00
CA VAL A 609 -18.93 -9.61 3.75
C VAL A 609 -17.48 -9.86 3.31
N ASP A 610 -16.51 -9.78 4.21
CA ASP A 610 -15.11 -10.04 3.93
C ASP A 610 -14.88 -11.50 3.53
N ALA A 611 -15.56 -12.45 4.18
CA ALA A 611 -15.53 -13.86 3.80
C ALA A 611 -16.13 -14.09 2.39
N PHE A 612 -17.24 -13.40 2.06
CA PHE A 612 -17.81 -13.44 0.72
C PHE A 612 -16.85 -12.85 -0.32
N ILE A 613 -16.21 -11.71 -0.02
CA ILE A 613 -15.20 -11.07 -0.87
C ILE A 613 -13.99 -12.00 -1.08
N ALA A 614 -13.55 -12.69 -0.04
CA ALA A 614 -12.42 -13.61 -0.10
C ALA A 614 -12.76 -14.90 -0.88
N ALA A 615 -13.95 -15.48 -0.67
CA ALA A 615 -14.41 -16.66 -1.38
C ALA A 615 -14.67 -16.38 -2.86
N ASP A 616 -15.29 -15.23 -3.14
CA ASP A 616 -15.53 -14.70 -4.47
C ASP A 616 -16.11 -15.72 -5.46
N THR A 617 -17.26 -16.26 -5.10
CA THR A 617 -17.99 -17.28 -5.86
C THR A 617 -18.43 -16.77 -7.25
N LEU A 618 -18.46 -15.46 -7.45
CA LEU A 618 -18.79 -14.82 -8.73
C LEU A 618 -17.60 -14.71 -9.68
N ARG A 619 -16.35 -14.90 -9.21
CA ARG A 619 -15.13 -14.79 -10.05
C ARG A 619 -15.17 -15.63 -11.33
N PRO A 620 -15.55 -16.93 -11.31
CA PRO A 620 -15.58 -17.73 -12.53
C PRO A 620 -16.54 -17.15 -13.58
N LEU A 621 -17.71 -16.65 -13.15
CA LEU A 621 -18.67 -15.98 -14.01
C LEU A 621 -18.09 -14.69 -14.58
N ARG A 622 -17.51 -13.83 -13.73
CA ARG A 622 -16.91 -12.56 -14.18
C ARG A 622 -15.81 -12.79 -15.21
N ASN A 623 -14.91 -13.74 -14.95
CA ASN A 623 -13.81 -14.07 -15.87
C ASN A 623 -14.31 -14.69 -17.18
N ALA A 624 -15.30 -15.58 -17.14
CA ALA A 624 -15.88 -16.16 -18.34
C ALA A 624 -16.51 -15.08 -19.22
N VAL A 625 -17.40 -14.25 -18.66
CA VAL A 625 -18.10 -13.20 -19.38
C VAL A 625 -17.13 -12.14 -19.89
N LEU A 626 -16.18 -11.69 -19.06
CA LEU A 626 -15.17 -10.73 -19.51
C LEU A 626 -14.28 -11.31 -20.60
N GLY A 627 -13.91 -12.59 -20.49
CA GLY A 627 -13.20 -13.33 -21.53
C GLY A 627 -13.97 -13.37 -22.85
N ASP A 628 -15.28 -13.63 -22.83
CA ASP A 628 -16.13 -13.61 -24.04
C ASP A 628 -16.19 -12.21 -24.68
N LEU A 629 -16.40 -11.18 -23.86
CA LEU A 629 -16.52 -9.79 -24.31
C LEU A 629 -15.21 -9.25 -24.91
N LEU A 630 -14.06 -9.72 -24.42
CA LEU A 630 -12.73 -9.30 -24.89
C LEU A 630 -12.22 -10.15 -26.05
N ALA A 631 -12.42 -11.47 -26.03
CA ALA A 631 -11.99 -12.35 -27.13
C ALA A 631 -12.76 -12.07 -28.43
N GLY A 632 -13.93 -11.43 -28.35
CA GLY A 632 -14.64 -10.89 -29.51
C GLY A 632 -13.98 -9.67 -30.16
N ARG A 633 -12.98 -9.04 -29.50
CA ARG A 633 -12.32 -7.81 -29.98
C ARG A 633 -10.91 -8.02 -30.51
N PHE A 634 -10.13 -8.91 -29.90
CA PHE A 634 -8.74 -9.16 -30.28
C PHE A 634 -8.37 -10.63 -30.19
N ARG A 635 -7.35 -11.03 -30.95
CA ARG A 635 -6.78 -12.39 -31.00
C ARG A 635 -5.41 -12.50 -30.35
N ARG A 636 -4.75 -11.37 -30.10
CA ARG A 636 -3.48 -11.30 -29.37
C ARG A 636 -3.50 -10.17 -28.36
N LEU A 637 -2.95 -10.41 -27.17
CA LEU A 637 -2.73 -9.43 -26.11
C LEU A 637 -1.26 -9.43 -25.73
N THR A 638 -0.60 -8.27 -25.84
CA THR A 638 0.71 -8.05 -25.22
C THR A 638 0.52 -7.20 -23.97
N LEU A 639 0.74 -7.80 -22.81
CA LEU A 639 0.53 -7.17 -21.51
C LEU A 639 1.85 -6.60 -20.95
N HIS A 640 1.98 -5.29 -20.98
CA HIS A 640 3.08 -4.54 -20.38
C HIS A 640 2.90 -4.46 -18.86
N VAL A 641 3.85 -5.01 -18.11
CA VAL A 641 3.87 -5.05 -16.64
C VAL A 641 4.78 -3.92 -16.15
N GLY A 642 4.17 -2.80 -15.75
CA GLY A 642 4.86 -1.59 -15.30
C GLY A 642 4.58 -1.26 -13.84
N HIS A 643 5.15 -0.15 -13.34
CA HIS A 643 5.06 0.24 -11.92
C HIS A 643 4.04 1.36 -11.63
N GLY A 644 3.42 1.97 -12.64
CA GLY A 644 2.37 2.98 -12.47
C GLY A 644 2.78 4.34 -11.87
N LEU A 645 4.08 4.61 -11.70
CA LEU A 645 4.60 5.85 -11.07
C LEU A 645 4.89 6.96 -12.10
N GLY A 646 4.53 6.78 -13.36
CA GLY A 646 4.90 7.70 -14.45
C GLY A 646 6.36 7.56 -14.89
N GLY A 647 6.93 8.64 -15.42
CA GLY A 647 8.34 8.69 -15.85
C GLY A 647 8.61 8.00 -17.20
N GLY A 648 9.87 7.63 -17.43
CA GLY A 648 10.34 7.12 -18.73
C GLY A 648 9.75 5.76 -19.13
N ALA A 649 9.55 4.86 -18.16
CA ALA A 649 8.95 3.55 -18.40
C ALA A 649 7.45 3.64 -18.74
N ALA A 650 6.69 4.51 -18.06
CA ALA A 650 5.29 4.75 -18.43
C ALA A 650 5.18 5.38 -19.83
N ARG A 651 6.02 6.38 -20.14
CA ARG A 651 6.08 6.98 -21.49
C ARG A 651 6.41 5.95 -22.57
N TYR A 652 7.29 4.99 -22.28
CA TYR A 652 7.58 3.89 -23.19
C TYR A 652 6.35 3.05 -23.49
N ILE A 653 5.62 2.62 -22.46
CA ILE A 653 4.41 1.80 -22.62
C ILE A 653 3.37 2.58 -23.45
N ASP A 654 3.19 3.87 -23.18
CA ASP A 654 2.28 4.73 -23.95
C ASP A 654 2.70 4.84 -25.42
N GLN A 655 4.01 4.94 -25.70
CA GLN A 655 4.53 4.99 -27.07
C GLN A 655 4.35 3.66 -27.81
N VAL A 656 4.58 2.53 -27.13
CA VAL A 656 4.35 1.20 -27.70
C VAL A 656 2.87 0.98 -28.00
N ALA A 657 1.99 1.37 -27.07
CA ALA A 657 0.54 1.35 -27.29
C ALA A 657 0.13 2.24 -28.48
N GLY A 658 0.78 3.39 -28.67
CA GLY A 658 0.53 4.30 -29.80
C GLY A 658 1.04 3.82 -31.17
N LEU A 659 1.80 2.72 -31.26
CA LEU A 659 2.33 2.25 -32.54
C LEU A 659 1.24 1.67 -33.44
N ALA A 660 1.38 1.93 -34.75
CA ALA A 660 0.50 1.35 -35.76
C ALA A 660 0.59 -0.19 -35.73
N ARG A 661 -0.55 -0.85 -35.55
CA ARG A 661 -0.65 -2.30 -35.35
C ARG A 661 -1.91 -2.89 -36.01
N ALA A 662 -1.99 -4.22 -36.04
CA ALA A 662 -3.17 -4.93 -36.51
C ALA A 662 -4.36 -4.71 -35.56
N GLN A 663 -5.58 -4.66 -36.09
CA GLN A 663 -6.79 -4.39 -35.30
C GLN A 663 -7.09 -5.47 -34.25
N ASP A 664 -6.59 -6.68 -34.44
CA ASP A 664 -6.76 -7.83 -33.56
C ASP A 664 -5.60 -8.03 -32.57
N HIS A 665 -4.66 -7.07 -32.49
CA HIS A 665 -3.56 -7.07 -31.52
C HIS A 665 -3.76 -5.95 -30.49
N GLU A 666 -4.08 -6.36 -29.26
CA GLU A 666 -4.25 -5.46 -28.13
C GLU A 666 -2.95 -5.25 -27.35
N ILE A 667 -2.75 -4.00 -26.89
CA ILE A 667 -1.69 -3.64 -25.95
C ILE A 667 -2.35 -3.30 -24.61
N GLY A 668 -2.00 -4.09 -23.59
CA GLY A 668 -2.44 -3.86 -22.22
C GLY A 668 -1.32 -3.26 -21.37
N ALA A 669 -1.66 -2.38 -20.44
CA ALA A 669 -0.75 -1.87 -19.41
C ALA A 669 -1.27 -2.28 -18.01
N LEU A 670 -0.47 -3.08 -17.31
CA LEU A 670 -0.68 -3.50 -15.93
C LEU A 670 0.17 -2.65 -14.99
N ALA A 671 -0.44 -2.17 -13.90
CA ALA A 671 0.27 -1.48 -12.84
C ALA A 671 -0.32 -1.81 -11.46
N PRO A 672 0.48 -1.77 -10.37
CA PRO A 672 -0.04 -1.88 -9.02
C PRO A 672 -0.99 -0.73 -8.68
N ALA A 673 -2.03 -1.03 -7.92
CA ALA A 673 -2.98 -0.08 -7.36
C ALA A 673 -2.89 -0.07 -5.82
N ALA A 674 -3.64 0.83 -5.18
CA ALA A 674 -3.70 0.89 -3.72
C ALA A 674 -4.23 -0.44 -3.14
N ARG A 675 -3.84 -0.74 -1.89
CA ARG A 675 -4.31 -1.91 -1.11
C ARG A 675 -4.08 -3.29 -1.77
N GLY A 676 -3.05 -3.41 -2.62
CA GLY A 676 -2.69 -4.68 -3.26
C GLY A 676 -3.55 -5.04 -4.48
N GLY A 677 -4.41 -4.12 -4.94
CA GLY A 677 -5.10 -4.27 -6.22
C GLY A 677 -4.18 -4.00 -7.41
N LEU A 678 -4.69 -4.26 -8.61
CA LEU A 678 -4.03 -4.03 -9.89
C LEU A 678 -4.93 -3.16 -10.78
N THR A 679 -4.31 -2.32 -11.60
CA THR A 679 -4.99 -1.62 -12.69
C THR A 679 -4.55 -2.19 -14.02
N LEU A 680 -5.52 -2.60 -14.85
CA LEU A 680 -5.31 -3.04 -16.23
C LEU A 680 -5.94 -2.00 -17.18
N ALA A 681 -5.13 -1.34 -17.98
CA ALA A 681 -5.59 -0.50 -19.09
C ALA A 681 -5.44 -1.27 -20.41
N LEU A 682 -6.47 -1.26 -21.26
CA LEU A 682 -6.48 -1.85 -22.59
C LEU A 682 -6.67 -0.72 -23.61
N ASP A 683 -5.74 -0.61 -24.56
CA ASP A 683 -5.65 0.54 -25.47
C ASP A 683 -6.76 0.53 -26.53
N ALA A 684 -6.82 -0.49 -27.41
CA ALA A 684 -7.82 -0.55 -28.48
C ALA A 684 -9.23 -0.75 -27.93
N ALA A 685 -9.36 -1.49 -26.83
CA ALA A 685 -10.63 -1.70 -26.16
C ALA A 685 -11.09 -0.48 -25.32
N ALA A 686 -10.23 0.54 -25.16
CA ALA A 686 -10.50 1.76 -24.41
C ALA A 686 -11.09 1.50 -23.01
N ALA A 687 -10.53 0.51 -22.30
CA ALA A 687 -11.04 0.08 -21.00
C ALA A 687 -9.97 0.18 -19.92
N ARG A 688 -10.40 0.52 -18.70
CA ARG A 688 -9.55 0.52 -17.51
C ARG A 688 -10.27 -0.27 -16.42
N LEU A 689 -9.64 -1.35 -15.97
CA LEU A 689 -10.18 -2.30 -15.02
C LEU A 689 -9.38 -2.23 -13.72
N SER A 690 -10.07 -2.19 -12.58
CA SER A 690 -9.47 -2.44 -11.28
C SER A 690 -9.72 -3.89 -10.90
N LEU A 691 -8.66 -4.67 -10.75
CA LEU A 691 -8.70 -6.12 -10.54
C LEU A 691 -7.84 -6.52 -9.36
N ARG A 692 -8.23 -7.57 -8.64
CA ARG A 692 -7.32 -8.31 -7.76
C ARG A 692 -6.43 -9.25 -8.56
N PRO A 693 -5.27 -9.69 -8.03
CA PRO A 693 -4.39 -10.63 -8.73
C PRO A 693 -5.12 -11.86 -9.27
N GLU A 694 -5.98 -12.49 -8.46
CA GLU A 694 -6.74 -13.69 -8.83
C GLU A 694 -7.73 -13.45 -9.99
N GLU A 695 -8.29 -12.24 -10.06
CA GLU A 695 -9.18 -11.83 -11.15
C GLU A 695 -8.39 -11.60 -12.44
N LEU A 696 -7.21 -10.96 -12.35
CA LEU A 696 -6.29 -10.83 -13.49
C LEU A 696 -5.91 -12.21 -14.03
N PHE A 697 -5.45 -13.13 -13.19
CA PHE A 697 -5.04 -14.45 -13.65
C PHE A 697 -6.20 -15.19 -14.30
N GLY A 698 -7.36 -15.25 -13.64
CA GLY A 698 -8.50 -15.93 -14.23
C GLY A 698 -9.01 -15.28 -15.51
N LEU A 699 -8.82 -13.97 -15.70
CA LEU A 699 -9.07 -13.28 -16.97
C LEU A 699 -8.10 -13.72 -18.07
N LEU A 700 -6.79 -13.71 -17.81
CA LEU A 700 -5.79 -14.15 -18.79
C LEU A 700 -6.03 -15.61 -19.20
N GLU A 701 -6.35 -16.47 -18.24
CA GLU A 701 -6.69 -17.87 -18.47
C GLU A 701 -7.99 -18.01 -19.30
N ALA A 702 -9.01 -17.17 -19.05
CA ALA A 702 -10.25 -17.16 -19.81
C ALA A 702 -10.08 -16.64 -21.26
N LEU A 703 -9.15 -15.72 -21.49
CA LEU A 703 -8.76 -15.23 -22.82
C LEU A 703 -8.04 -16.33 -23.62
N GLU A 704 -7.07 -17.01 -23.00
CA GLU A 704 -6.37 -18.15 -23.62
C GLU A 704 -7.33 -19.27 -24.02
N ALA A 705 -8.29 -19.60 -23.14
CA ALA A 705 -9.31 -20.61 -23.41
C ALA A 705 -10.19 -20.27 -24.64
N ARG A 706 -10.25 -19.00 -25.04
CA ARG A 706 -10.97 -18.49 -26.22
C ARG A 706 -10.06 -18.28 -27.44
N GLY A 707 -8.82 -18.74 -27.35
CA GLY A 707 -7.83 -18.66 -28.42
C GLY A 707 -7.17 -17.29 -28.57
N VAL A 708 -7.17 -16.46 -27.52
CA VAL A 708 -6.37 -15.24 -27.49
C VAL A 708 -4.95 -15.59 -27.06
N ALA A 709 -3.96 -15.26 -27.89
CA ALA A 709 -2.55 -15.41 -27.52
C ALA A 709 -2.15 -14.31 -26.53
N VAL A 710 -1.60 -14.69 -25.38
CA VAL A 710 -1.16 -13.75 -24.33
C VAL A 710 0.37 -13.78 -24.24
N ASP A 711 1.00 -12.64 -24.50
CA ASP A 711 2.43 -12.39 -24.27
C ASP A 711 2.58 -11.36 -23.14
N LEU A 712 3.60 -11.48 -22.29
CA LEU A 712 3.93 -10.45 -21.30
C LEU A 712 5.15 -9.64 -21.75
N HIS A 713 5.18 -8.38 -21.35
CA HIS A 713 6.35 -7.51 -21.51
C HIS A 713 6.65 -6.86 -20.17
N LEU A 714 7.74 -7.27 -19.51
CA LEU A 714 8.09 -6.78 -18.19
C LEU A 714 8.91 -5.49 -18.29
N ASP A 715 8.30 -4.39 -17.87
CA ASP A 715 8.91 -3.05 -17.85
C ASP A 715 9.39 -2.66 -16.44
N ALA A 716 8.78 -3.22 -15.40
CA ALA A 716 9.25 -3.11 -14.03
C ALA A 716 8.73 -4.26 -13.17
N ARG A 717 9.52 -4.64 -12.15
CA ARG A 717 9.11 -5.66 -11.18
C ARG A 717 8.55 -5.08 -9.88
N PHE A 718 8.85 -3.83 -9.55
CA PHE A 718 8.52 -3.30 -8.23
C PHE A 718 7.06 -2.88 -8.08
N GLY A 719 6.56 -2.95 -6.84
CA GLY A 719 5.16 -2.69 -6.47
C GLY A 719 4.24 -3.90 -6.56
N TYR A 720 4.73 -5.06 -7.01
CA TYR A 720 4.01 -6.33 -7.02
C TYR A 720 4.53 -7.23 -5.89
N ASP A 721 3.63 -7.95 -5.21
CA ASP A 721 4.06 -8.98 -4.27
C ASP A 721 4.73 -10.16 -5.00
N SER A 722 5.59 -10.89 -4.29
CA SER A 722 6.35 -12.00 -4.88
C SER A 722 5.44 -13.10 -5.45
N GLY A 723 4.29 -13.36 -4.82
CA GLY A 723 3.35 -14.40 -5.28
C GLY A 723 2.72 -14.05 -6.63
N THR A 724 2.31 -12.79 -6.81
CA THR A 724 1.78 -12.28 -8.07
C THR A 724 2.83 -12.34 -9.18
N LEU A 725 4.06 -11.87 -8.93
CA LEU A 725 5.13 -11.93 -9.94
C LEU A 725 5.51 -13.37 -10.31
N ASP A 726 5.68 -14.25 -9.32
CA ASP A 726 6.06 -15.64 -9.57
C ASP A 726 5.00 -16.37 -10.40
N ARG A 727 3.72 -16.05 -10.21
CA ARG A 727 2.64 -16.63 -11.02
C ARG A 727 2.62 -16.07 -12.45
N LEU A 728 2.79 -14.75 -12.63
CA LEU A 728 2.92 -14.14 -13.98
C LEU A 728 4.11 -14.74 -14.74
N LEU A 729 5.24 -14.94 -14.05
CA LEU A 729 6.51 -15.38 -14.63
C LEU A 729 6.76 -16.88 -14.46
N SER A 730 5.70 -17.66 -14.22
CA SER A 730 5.75 -19.12 -13.98
C SER A 730 6.16 -19.94 -15.21
N GLY A 731 6.23 -19.30 -16.39
CA GLY A 731 6.50 -19.94 -17.68
C GLY A 731 5.24 -20.28 -18.47
N ARG A 732 4.04 -20.04 -17.93
CA ARG A 732 2.77 -20.18 -18.67
C ARG A 732 2.67 -19.19 -19.84
N TRP A 733 2.96 -17.93 -19.57
CA TRP A 733 2.96 -16.88 -20.59
C TRP A 733 4.40 -16.52 -20.95
N PRO A 734 4.78 -16.54 -22.24
CA PRO A 734 6.09 -16.09 -22.67
C PRO A 734 6.24 -14.59 -22.36
N TYR A 735 7.44 -14.18 -21.95
CA TYR A 735 7.69 -12.79 -21.61
C TYR A 735 9.00 -12.24 -22.15
N ALA A 736 8.99 -10.96 -22.50
CA ALA A 736 10.17 -10.15 -22.75
C ALA A 736 10.45 -9.23 -21.55
N VAL A 737 11.66 -8.71 -21.42
CA VAL A 737 12.03 -7.71 -20.42
C VAL A 737 12.71 -6.54 -21.11
N THR A 738 12.24 -5.31 -20.88
CA THR A 738 13.00 -4.10 -21.24
C THR A 738 13.74 -3.56 -20.03
N LEU A 739 15.05 -3.38 -20.18
CA LEU A 739 15.96 -2.90 -19.15
C LEU A 739 15.92 -1.37 -19.09
N HIS A 740 14.80 -0.82 -18.61
CA HIS A 740 14.58 0.63 -18.50
C HIS A 740 15.52 1.32 -17.51
N ASP A 741 16.01 0.60 -16.51
CA ASP A 741 16.87 1.10 -15.45
C ASP A 741 17.66 -0.06 -14.80
N TYR A 742 18.45 0.22 -13.75
CA TYR A 742 19.27 -0.78 -13.07
C TYR A 742 18.58 -1.45 -11.87
N GLN A 743 17.25 -1.44 -11.79
CA GLN A 743 16.47 -2.09 -10.71
C GLN A 743 16.75 -3.59 -10.56
N TRP A 744 17.40 -4.20 -11.55
CA TRP A 744 17.64 -5.63 -11.62
C TRP A 744 18.91 -6.07 -10.87
N TYR A 745 19.91 -5.20 -10.72
CA TYR A 745 21.12 -5.52 -9.95
C TYR A 745 21.61 -4.41 -9.01
N CYS A 746 20.91 -3.26 -8.99
CA CYS A 746 21.12 -2.21 -8.03
C CYS A 746 19.81 -1.85 -7.32
N PRO A 747 19.71 -2.08 -5.99
CA PRO A 747 18.54 -1.67 -5.21
C PRO A 747 18.30 -0.15 -5.15
N LYS A 748 19.22 0.68 -5.66
CA LYS A 748 19.03 2.13 -5.79
C LYS A 748 18.58 2.58 -7.18
N VAL A 749 18.40 1.63 -8.12
CA VAL A 749 17.94 1.81 -9.50
C VAL A 749 18.90 2.59 -10.42
N HIS A 750 19.71 3.52 -9.87
CA HIS A 750 20.51 4.48 -10.64
C HIS A 750 22.03 4.27 -10.54
N LEU A 751 22.52 3.17 -9.94
CA LEU A 751 23.97 2.93 -9.77
C LEU A 751 24.73 4.07 -9.07
N VAL A 752 24.08 4.82 -8.18
CA VAL A 752 24.71 5.87 -7.37
C VAL A 752 25.02 5.39 -5.95
N ASP A 753 26.17 5.80 -5.41
CA ASP A 753 26.57 5.47 -4.03
C ASP A 753 26.07 6.49 -3.00
N GLY A 754 26.57 6.41 -1.76
CA GLY A 754 26.23 7.36 -0.69
C GLY A 754 26.75 8.79 -0.89
N ARG A 755 27.39 9.09 -2.02
CA ARG A 755 27.87 10.40 -2.44
C ARG A 755 27.10 10.92 -3.67
N ASP A 756 25.95 10.31 -3.99
CA ASP A 756 25.03 10.66 -5.08
C ASP A 756 25.68 10.82 -6.46
N PHE A 757 26.54 9.87 -6.82
CA PHE A 757 27.20 9.81 -8.12
C PHE A 757 27.44 8.35 -8.48
N TYR A 758 27.60 8.09 -9.78
CA TYR A 758 27.88 6.76 -10.30
C TYR A 758 29.02 6.07 -9.55
N CYS A 759 28.74 4.87 -9.07
CA CYS A 759 29.61 4.14 -8.15
C CYS A 759 30.68 3.27 -8.84
N GLU A 760 30.69 3.24 -10.17
CA GLU A 760 31.56 2.36 -10.97
C GLU A 760 31.29 0.86 -10.75
N GLU A 761 30.07 0.52 -10.33
CA GLU A 761 29.55 -0.85 -10.25
C GLU A 761 30.45 -1.81 -9.43
N PRO A 762 30.75 -1.47 -8.16
CA PRO A 762 31.72 -2.23 -7.38
C PRO A 762 31.21 -3.66 -7.12
N PRO A 763 32.11 -4.57 -6.72
CA PRO A 763 31.73 -5.95 -6.38
C PRO A 763 30.58 -6.03 -5.35
N PRO A 764 29.75 -7.09 -5.38
CA PRO A 764 28.56 -7.19 -4.53
C PRO A 764 28.78 -7.00 -3.02
N ASP A 765 29.93 -7.40 -2.49
CA ASP A 765 30.34 -7.19 -1.10
C ASP A 765 30.44 -5.70 -0.71
N VAL A 766 30.87 -4.85 -1.63
CA VAL A 766 30.85 -3.38 -1.46
C VAL A 766 29.42 -2.85 -1.52
N CYS A 767 28.58 -3.39 -2.42
CA CYS A 767 27.19 -3.00 -2.54
C CYS A 767 26.38 -3.25 -1.26
N ARG A 768 26.70 -4.29 -0.48
CA ARG A 768 26.05 -4.57 0.82
C ARG A 768 26.16 -3.38 1.78
N HIS A 769 27.28 -2.67 1.78
CA HIS A 769 27.47 -1.46 2.59
C HIS A 769 26.64 -0.29 2.08
N CYS A 770 26.48 -0.18 0.74
CA CYS A 770 25.67 0.86 0.11
C CYS A 770 24.18 0.73 0.46
N THR A 771 23.69 -0.50 0.67
CA THR A 771 22.28 -0.80 0.98
C THR A 771 21.90 -0.67 2.46
N VAL A 772 22.88 -0.62 3.37
CA VAL A 772 22.64 -0.45 4.83
C VAL A 772 22.04 0.91 5.18
N ARG A 773 22.25 1.95 4.35
CA ARG A 773 21.64 3.28 4.52
C ARG A 773 20.18 3.36 4.02
N GLY A 774 19.56 2.21 3.72
CA GLY A 774 18.25 2.12 3.08
C GLY A 774 18.34 2.21 1.56
N VAL A 775 17.31 1.67 0.89
CA VAL A 775 17.02 1.97 -0.52
C VAL A 775 16.41 3.38 -0.59
N THR A 776 16.82 4.18 -1.59
CA THR A 776 16.36 5.56 -1.76
C THR A 776 14.87 5.69 -2.06
N HIS A 777 14.21 4.57 -2.41
CA HIS A 777 12.81 4.49 -2.73
C HIS A 777 12.18 3.31 -1.99
N ASP A 778 11.14 3.58 -1.21
CA ASP A 778 10.33 2.56 -0.52
C ASP A 778 9.36 1.91 -1.50
N TYR A 779 9.88 0.98 -2.31
CA TYR A 779 9.04 0.07 -3.07
C TYR A 779 8.81 -1.16 -2.19
N GLY A 780 7.56 -1.37 -1.75
CA GLY A 780 7.23 -2.33 -0.69
C GLY A 780 7.72 -3.76 -0.90
N ASP A 781 7.79 -4.23 -2.15
CA ASP A 781 8.33 -5.54 -2.53
C ASP A 781 9.86 -5.59 -2.42
N GLN A 782 10.51 -4.50 -2.80
CA GLN A 782 11.96 -4.38 -2.82
C GLN A 782 12.52 -4.39 -1.41
N ASN A 783 11.83 -3.76 -0.46
CA ASN A 783 12.18 -3.83 0.96
C ASN A 783 11.98 -5.23 1.54
N ALA A 784 10.88 -5.92 1.18
CA ALA A 784 10.64 -7.29 1.61
C ALA A 784 11.71 -8.27 1.09
N LEU A 785 12.06 -8.20 -0.19
CA LEU A 785 13.12 -9.01 -0.79
C LEU A 785 14.51 -8.68 -0.22
N MET A 786 14.79 -7.40 0.02
CA MET A 786 16.03 -6.97 0.68
C MET A 786 16.13 -7.44 2.14
N GLY A 787 15.01 -7.79 2.79
CA GLY A 787 14.99 -8.46 4.10
C GLY A 787 15.70 -9.81 4.11
N GLY A 788 15.80 -10.48 2.95
CA GLY A 788 16.60 -11.69 2.73
C GLY A 788 18.07 -11.42 2.37
N GLY A 789 18.49 -10.16 2.32
CA GLY A 789 19.84 -9.73 1.93
C GLY A 789 20.02 -9.53 0.41
N LEU A 790 21.10 -8.82 0.05
CA LEU A 790 21.41 -8.47 -1.35
C LEU A 790 21.55 -9.69 -2.26
N ASP A 791 22.08 -10.80 -1.75
CA ASP A 791 22.36 -11.99 -2.55
C ASP A 791 21.07 -12.69 -3.00
N GLY A 792 20.09 -12.85 -2.10
CA GLY A 792 18.78 -13.42 -2.44
C GLY A 792 18.00 -12.53 -3.41
N TRP A 793 18.12 -11.21 -3.25
CA TRP A 793 17.54 -10.23 -4.16
C TRP A 793 18.15 -10.32 -5.57
N LEU A 794 19.49 -10.40 -5.68
CA LEU A 794 20.19 -10.57 -6.96
C LEU A 794 19.80 -11.89 -7.64
N ALA A 795 19.77 -12.99 -6.88
CA ALA A 795 19.41 -14.30 -7.43
C ALA A 795 17.98 -14.32 -8.00
N THR A 796 17.04 -13.64 -7.33
CA THR A 796 15.65 -13.52 -7.80
C THR A 796 15.56 -12.77 -9.12
N ASN A 797 16.24 -11.62 -9.22
CA ASN A 797 16.24 -10.83 -10.45
C ASN A 797 16.96 -11.54 -11.59
N GLU A 798 18.08 -12.21 -11.31
CA GLU A 798 18.79 -12.98 -12.32
C GLU A 798 17.93 -14.12 -12.86
N ARG A 799 17.18 -14.82 -12.00
CA ARG A 799 16.22 -15.85 -12.42
C ARG A 799 15.17 -15.29 -13.38
N ILE A 800 14.61 -14.12 -13.08
CA ILE A 800 13.62 -13.46 -13.95
C ILE A 800 14.25 -13.08 -15.29
N LEU A 801 15.43 -12.45 -15.28
CA LEU A 801 16.09 -12.04 -16.53
C LEU A 801 16.49 -13.24 -17.40
N ARG A 802 16.96 -14.33 -16.79
CA ARG A 802 17.33 -15.54 -17.53
C ARG A 802 16.14 -16.34 -18.02
N GLY A 803 14.97 -16.19 -17.40
CA GLY A 803 13.72 -16.83 -17.85
C GLY A 803 13.03 -16.08 -19.00
N ALA A 804 13.45 -14.86 -19.31
CA ALA A 804 12.87 -14.06 -20.38
C ALA A 804 13.20 -14.63 -21.76
N ARG A 805 12.20 -14.64 -22.65
CA ARG A 805 12.38 -15.02 -24.06
C ARG A 805 13.26 -14.01 -24.80
N HIS A 806 13.10 -12.73 -24.48
CA HIS A 806 13.87 -11.63 -25.05
C HIS A 806 14.27 -10.65 -23.96
N LEU A 807 15.53 -10.24 -23.99
CA LEU A 807 16.05 -9.13 -23.20
C LEU A 807 16.27 -7.94 -24.13
N VAL A 808 15.74 -6.78 -23.78
CA VAL A 808 15.83 -5.56 -24.58
C VAL A 808 16.53 -4.49 -23.78
N ALA A 809 17.59 -3.91 -24.35
CA ALA A 809 18.27 -2.75 -23.81
C ALA A 809 18.10 -1.56 -24.76
N PRO A 810 17.80 -0.36 -24.25
CA PRO A 810 17.62 0.83 -25.10
C PRO A 810 18.92 1.42 -25.66
N SER A 811 20.08 0.96 -25.20
CA SER A 811 21.41 1.41 -25.65
C SER A 811 22.46 0.30 -25.53
N ARG A 812 23.56 0.42 -26.27
CA ARG A 812 24.68 -0.53 -26.19
C ARG A 812 25.39 -0.47 -24.84
N ASP A 813 25.50 0.73 -24.24
CA ASP A 813 26.05 0.92 -22.90
C ASP A 813 25.24 0.15 -21.85
N THR A 814 23.91 0.26 -21.89
CA THR A 814 23.02 -0.50 -20.99
C THR A 814 23.20 -2.00 -21.20
N ALA A 815 23.13 -2.49 -22.45
CA ALA A 815 23.34 -3.91 -22.76
C ALA A 815 24.69 -4.42 -22.24
N GLY A 816 25.76 -3.66 -22.47
CA GLY A 816 27.11 -4.00 -22.04
C GLY A 816 27.26 -4.09 -20.53
N ARG A 817 26.62 -3.20 -19.76
CA ARG A 817 26.62 -3.24 -18.29
C ARG A 817 25.95 -4.49 -17.76
N TYR A 818 24.76 -4.80 -18.28
CA TYR A 818 24.03 -6.02 -17.92
C TYR A 818 24.79 -7.29 -18.28
N ALA A 819 25.38 -7.34 -19.47
CA ALA A 819 26.21 -8.45 -19.91
C ALA A 819 27.42 -8.64 -18.98
N ARG A 820 28.15 -7.56 -18.62
CA ARG A 820 29.30 -7.63 -17.70
C ARG A 820 28.90 -8.02 -16.27
N ARG A 821 27.81 -7.45 -15.76
CA ARG A 821 27.43 -7.61 -14.35
C ARG A 821 26.79 -8.97 -14.06
N LEU A 822 25.94 -9.44 -14.97
CA LEU A 822 25.11 -10.63 -14.76
C LEU A 822 25.44 -11.77 -15.74
N GLY A 823 26.40 -11.61 -16.65
CA GLY A 823 26.73 -12.64 -17.65
C GLY A 823 25.54 -13.00 -18.54
N LEU A 824 24.70 -12.00 -18.87
CA LEU A 824 23.57 -12.17 -19.77
C LEU A 824 24.05 -12.09 -21.22
N THR A 825 23.44 -12.88 -22.10
CA THR A 825 23.73 -12.92 -23.54
C THR A 825 22.45 -12.69 -24.33
N GLY A 826 22.55 -12.35 -25.62
CA GLY A 826 21.37 -12.17 -26.48
C GLY A 826 20.50 -10.95 -26.13
N ILE A 827 21.07 -9.93 -25.49
CA ILE A 827 20.37 -8.67 -25.22
C ILE A 827 20.24 -7.89 -26.54
N ALA A 828 19.01 -7.72 -27.03
CA ALA A 828 18.68 -6.94 -28.20
C ALA A 828 18.83 -5.44 -27.89
N VAL A 829 19.60 -4.72 -28.69
CA VAL A 829 19.74 -3.27 -28.56
C VAL A 829 18.71 -2.59 -29.46
N VAL A 830 17.60 -2.15 -28.86
CA VAL A 830 16.49 -1.50 -29.56
C VAL A 830 16.14 -0.22 -28.80
N PRO A 831 16.37 0.97 -29.38
CA PRO A 831 16.01 2.22 -28.72
C PRO A 831 14.49 2.34 -28.58
N HIS A 832 14.03 3.11 -27.60
CA HIS A 832 12.61 3.44 -27.45
C HIS A 832 12.05 4.03 -28.76
N PRO A 833 10.80 3.73 -29.13
CA PRO A 833 10.21 4.10 -30.42
C PRO A 833 9.80 5.59 -30.47
N ASP A 834 10.72 6.48 -30.14
CA ASP A 834 10.57 7.94 -30.26
C ASP A 834 10.43 8.36 -31.72
N ALA A 835 9.52 9.30 -31.98
CA ALA A 835 9.38 9.99 -33.25
C ALA A 835 9.48 11.50 -33.05
N ALA A 836 9.84 12.23 -34.12
CA ALA A 836 9.87 13.67 -34.08
C ALA A 836 8.47 14.23 -33.72
N PRO A 837 8.32 15.10 -32.70
CA PRO A 837 7.19 16.02 -32.71
C PRO A 837 7.30 16.83 -34.02
N GLY A 838 6.19 17.04 -34.73
CA GLY A 838 6.17 17.60 -36.09
C GLY A 838 7.06 18.84 -36.30
N PRO A 839 7.32 19.23 -37.57
CA PRO A 839 8.41 20.15 -37.91
C PRO A 839 8.37 21.45 -37.10
N ALA A 840 9.34 21.63 -36.21
CA ALA A 840 9.59 22.90 -35.55
C ALA A 840 10.32 23.83 -36.53
N ALA A 841 9.89 25.09 -36.62
CA ALA A 841 10.58 26.08 -37.44
C ALA A 841 12.01 26.26 -36.93
N ALA A 842 13.01 25.96 -37.76
CA ALA A 842 14.41 26.20 -37.45
C ALA A 842 14.59 27.67 -37.06
N ARG A 843 14.96 27.93 -35.79
CA ARG A 843 15.30 29.29 -35.36
C ARG A 843 16.71 29.61 -35.82
N PRO A 844 16.95 30.73 -36.53
CA PRO A 844 18.30 31.16 -36.83
C PRO A 844 19.06 31.44 -35.54
N ARG A 845 20.15 30.71 -35.30
CA ARG A 845 21.07 30.96 -34.19
C ARG A 845 21.65 32.36 -34.38
N ARG A 846 21.31 33.29 -33.49
CA ARG A 846 21.92 34.62 -33.50
C ARG A 846 23.34 34.50 -32.93
N PRO A 847 24.37 35.01 -33.61
CA PRO A 847 25.69 35.18 -32.99
C PRO A 847 25.52 36.04 -31.74
N ARG A 848 25.85 35.51 -30.57
CA ARG A 848 25.71 36.23 -29.30
C ARG A 848 27.05 36.68 -28.75
N THR A 849 27.09 37.93 -28.30
CA THR A 849 28.15 38.47 -27.44
C THR A 849 27.61 38.55 -26.01
N GLY A 850 28.20 37.86 -25.04
CA GLY A 850 27.74 37.87 -23.65
C GLY A 850 27.98 36.57 -22.88
N ALA A 851 27.32 36.43 -21.73
CA ALA A 851 27.35 35.21 -20.91
C ALA A 851 26.74 34.01 -21.64
N VAL A 852 27.30 32.83 -21.44
CA VAL A 852 26.79 31.55 -21.96
C VAL A 852 25.50 31.19 -21.23
N ARG A 853 24.45 30.82 -21.94
CA ARG A 853 23.14 30.46 -21.38
C ARG A 853 22.92 28.96 -21.56
N VAL A 854 22.77 28.25 -20.46
CA VAL A 854 22.63 26.79 -20.46
C VAL A 854 21.25 26.41 -19.94
N ALA A 855 20.50 25.62 -20.71
CA ALA A 855 19.24 25.06 -20.24
C ALA A 855 19.45 23.64 -19.70
N LEU A 856 18.74 23.29 -18.63
CA LEU A 856 18.53 21.92 -18.18
C LEU A 856 17.04 21.62 -18.27
N VAL A 857 16.65 20.44 -18.74
CA VAL A 857 15.25 20.14 -19.06
C VAL A 857 14.75 18.95 -18.25
N GLY A 858 13.55 19.07 -17.69
CA GLY A 858 12.87 18.04 -16.90
C GLY A 858 13.02 18.20 -15.39
N GLY A 859 12.56 17.20 -14.64
CA GLY A 859 12.72 17.15 -13.18
C GLY A 859 14.15 16.80 -12.78
N ILE A 860 14.93 17.77 -12.32
CA ILE A 860 16.35 17.62 -11.96
C ILE A 860 16.47 17.12 -10.52
N GLY A 861 16.40 15.80 -10.37
CA GLY A 861 16.69 15.08 -9.13
C GLY A 861 18.19 14.99 -8.81
N THR A 862 18.53 14.43 -7.65
CA THR A 862 19.93 14.17 -7.26
C THR A 862 20.70 13.35 -8.31
N HIS A 863 20.10 12.25 -8.78
CA HIS A 863 20.65 11.39 -9.84
C HIS A 863 20.78 12.10 -11.19
N LYS A 864 19.98 13.14 -11.46
CA LYS A 864 20.11 14.00 -12.66
C LYS A 864 21.06 15.19 -12.48
N GLY A 865 21.87 15.15 -11.42
CA GLY A 865 22.96 16.10 -11.20
C GLY A 865 22.56 17.38 -10.48
N PHE A 866 21.46 17.39 -9.71
CA PHE A 866 21.04 18.59 -8.96
C PHE A 866 22.18 19.21 -8.14
N GLU A 867 22.88 18.44 -7.30
CA GLU A 867 23.99 18.95 -6.50
C GLU A 867 25.17 19.44 -7.36
N LEU A 868 25.43 18.78 -8.49
CA LEU A 868 26.47 19.19 -9.43
C LEU A 868 26.15 20.54 -10.06
N VAL A 869 24.90 20.75 -10.48
CA VAL A 869 24.44 21.98 -11.11
C VAL A 869 24.45 23.15 -10.14
N VAL A 870 24.03 22.92 -8.88
CA VAL A 870 24.13 23.91 -7.81
C VAL A 870 25.59 24.29 -7.59
N ALA A 871 26.50 23.32 -7.46
CA ALA A 871 27.92 23.58 -7.26
C ALA A 871 28.57 24.33 -8.45
N LEU A 872 28.15 24.04 -9.69
CA LEU A 872 28.57 24.78 -10.89
C LEU A 872 28.07 26.23 -10.86
N ALA A 873 26.81 26.46 -10.50
CA ALA A 873 26.21 27.78 -10.44
C ALA A 873 26.79 28.64 -9.30
N GLU A 874 27.06 28.06 -8.13
CA GLU A 874 27.75 28.69 -7.00
C GLU A 874 29.18 29.08 -7.37
N ARG A 875 29.92 28.15 -8.00
CA ARG A 875 31.29 28.40 -8.45
C ARG A 875 31.31 29.51 -9.51
N ALA A 876 30.39 29.47 -10.48
CA ALA A 876 30.26 30.50 -11.50
C ALA A 876 30.00 31.89 -10.89
N ALA A 877 29.12 31.98 -9.88
CA ALA A 877 28.85 33.22 -9.16
C ALA A 877 30.09 33.72 -8.40
N ARG A 878 30.73 32.83 -7.63
CA ARG A 878 31.93 33.15 -6.83
C ARG A 878 33.11 33.61 -7.68
N GLU A 879 33.35 32.95 -8.82
CA GLU A 879 34.45 33.25 -9.74
C GLU A 879 34.06 34.27 -10.83
N ARG A 880 32.83 34.80 -10.79
CA ARG A 880 32.29 35.75 -11.79
C ARG A 880 32.44 35.25 -13.23
N ARG A 881 32.21 33.96 -13.43
CA ARG A 881 32.30 33.33 -14.76
C ARG A 881 31.08 33.72 -15.60
N PRO A 882 31.24 34.00 -16.90
CA PRO A 882 30.17 34.53 -17.73
C PRO A 882 29.25 33.40 -18.23
N ILE A 883 28.50 32.78 -17.32
CA ILE A 883 27.57 31.67 -17.61
C ILE A 883 26.36 31.70 -16.66
N ALA A 884 25.19 31.37 -17.18
CA ALA A 884 23.94 31.28 -16.44
C ALA A 884 23.17 30.01 -16.82
N PHE A 885 22.48 29.45 -15.84
CA PHE A 885 21.72 28.21 -15.95
C PHE A 885 20.21 28.46 -15.83
N THR A 886 19.42 27.73 -16.58
CA THR A 886 17.95 27.75 -16.48
C THR A 886 17.43 26.33 -16.49
N VAL A 887 16.80 25.90 -15.41
CA VAL A 887 16.07 24.63 -15.36
C VAL A 887 14.66 24.86 -15.86
N ILE A 888 14.35 24.27 -17.01
CA ILE A 888 12.99 24.16 -17.54
C ILE A 888 12.39 22.89 -16.96
N GLY A 889 11.66 23.03 -15.86
CA GLY A 889 11.19 21.91 -15.04
C GLY A 889 11.27 22.19 -13.55
N ASP A 890 11.28 21.13 -12.75
CA ASP A 890 11.39 21.21 -11.29
C ASP A 890 12.74 20.69 -10.79
N VAL A 891 13.08 21.00 -9.55
CA VAL A 891 14.36 20.60 -8.92
C VAL A 891 14.13 19.88 -7.60
N ALA A 892 15.10 19.07 -7.18
CA ALA A 892 15.02 18.27 -5.95
C ALA A 892 14.77 19.12 -4.69
N ASP A 893 15.44 20.28 -4.56
CA ASP A 893 15.25 21.20 -3.44
C ASP A 893 15.33 22.66 -3.88
N ARG A 894 14.18 23.34 -3.95
CA ARG A 894 14.12 24.77 -4.31
C ARG A 894 14.81 25.68 -3.30
N ARG A 895 14.97 25.28 -2.03
CA ARG A 895 15.61 26.13 -1.00
C ARG A 895 17.11 26.29 -1.26
N ARG A 896 17.76 25.29 -1.85
CA ARG A 896 19.19 25.29 -2.17
C ARG A 896 19.58 26.27 -3.28
N ILE A 897 18.60 26.77 -4.04
CA ILE A 897 18.83 27.70 -5.15
C ILE A 897 18.34 29.12 -4.83
N GLU A 898 17.72 29.34 -3.67
CA GLU A 898 17.25 30.66 -3.26
C GLU A 898 18.42 31.65 -3.15
N GLY A 899 18.30 32.80 -3.83
CA GLY A 899 19.35 33.82 -3.87
C GLY A 899 20.49 33.57 -4.87
N LEU A 900 20.51 32.41 -5.55
CA LEU A 900 21.54 32.09 -6.54
C LEU A 900 21.17 32.65 -7.93
N GLY A 901 21.53 33.92 -8.18
CA GLY A 901 21.17 34.62 -9.43
C GLY A 901 21.73 34.02 -10.74
N THR A 902 22.64 33.04 -10.66
CA THR A 902 23.18 32.30 -11.80
C THR A 902 22.33 31.09 -12.20
N LEU A 903 21.29 30.73 -11.44
CA LEU A 903 20.42 29.57 -11.69
C LEU A 903 18.94 29.94 -11.53
N ALA A 904 18.17 29.82 -12.61
CA ALA A 904 16.72 30.04 -12.62
C ALA A 904 15.95 28.72 -12.80
N VAL A 905 14.70 28.66 -12.32
CA VAL A 905 13.81 27.48 -12.45
C VAL A 905 12.43 27.94 -12.90
N THR A 906 11.86 27.29 -13.92
CA THR A 906 10.53 27.65 -14.47
C THR A 906 9.37 26.95 -13.75
N GLY A 907 9.62 25.79 -13.13
CA GLY A 907 8.58 24.90 -12.60
C GLY A 907 8.13 23.85 -13.62
N SER A 908 7.26 22.94 -13.17
CA SER A 908 6.70 21.85 -13.97
C SER A 908 5.99 22.36 -15.23
N TYR A 909 6.11 21.60 -16.32
CA TYR A 909 5.56 21.93 -17.64
C TYR A 909 4.95 20.68 -18.28
N ARG A 910 4.06 20.88 -19.26
CA ARG A 910 3.59 19.81 -20.14
C ARG A 910 4.54 19.65 -21.33
N PRO A 911 4.80 18.44 -21.84
CA PRO A 911 5.75 18.21 -22.94
C PRO A 911 5.54 19.13 -24.16
N GLU A 912 4.28 19.43 -24.49
CA GLU A 912 3.91 20.33 -25.60
C GLU A 912 4.39 21.77 -25.43
N GLU A 913 4.65 22.21 -24.19
CA GLU A 913 5.13 23.56 -23.87
C GLU A 913 6.65 23.70 -24.00
N LEU A 914 7.38 22.59 -24.02
CA LEU A 914 8.84 22.59 -23.99
C LEU A 914 9.47 23.41 -25.13
N PRO A 915 9.02 23.33 -26.41
CA PRO A 915 9.57 24.16 -27.47
C PRO A 915 9.43 25.65 -27.21
N ARG A 916 8.29 26.09 -26.64
CA ARG A 916 8.07 27.49 -26.24
C ARG A 916 8.99 27.90 -25.10
N LEU A 917 9.10 27.06 -24.07
CA LEU A 917 9.94 27.35 -22.90
C LEU A 917 11.43 27.40 -23.24
N LEU A 918 11.91 26.50 -24.11
CA LEU A 918 13.27 26.58 -24.66
C LEU A 918 13.48 27.85 -25.48
N ALA A 919 12.47 28.22 -26.28
CA ALA A 919 12.50 29.45 -27.06
C ALA A 919 12.50 30.74 -26.20
N GLU A 920 11.90 30.73 -25.02
CA GLU A 920 11.89 31.83 -24.05
C GLU A 920 13.19 31.88 -23.23
N ALA A 921 13.65 30.71 -22.74
CA ALA A 921 14.92 30.55 -22.05
C ALA A 921 16.11 30.84 -22.97
N ASP A 922 15.93 30.68 -24.29
CA ASP A 922 16.84 31.05 -25.37
C ASP A 922 18.31 30.69 -25.07
N PRO A 923 18.58 29.39 -24.75
CA PRO A 923 19.90 28.92 -24.37
C PRO A 923 20.82 28.76 -25.59
N ASP A 924 22.13 28.81 -25.36
CA ASP A 924 23.13 28.43 -26.37
C ASP A 924 23.07 26.91 -26.65
N TYR A 925 22.80 26.10 -25.62
CA TYR A 925 22.65 24.65 -25.69
C TYR A 925 21.94 24.09 -24.45
N VAL A 926 21.47 22.84 -24.54
CA VAL A 926 20.92 22.09 -23.40
C VAL A 926 22.03 21.26 -22.75
N PHE A 927 22.09 21.19 -21.42
CA PHE A 927 23.06 20.39 -20.66
C PHE A 927 22.36 19.25 -19.91
N LEU A 928 22.77 18.02 -20.21
CA LEU A 928 22.38 16.80 -19.49
C LEU A 928 23.42 16.51 -18.41
N ALA A 929 23.10 16.93 -17.18
CA ALA A 929 24.00 16.88 -16.03
C ALA A 929 23.96 15.54 -15.25
N SER A 930 23.36 14.50 -15.81
CA SER A 930 23.13 13.24 -15.11
C SER A 930 24.42 12.63 -14.59
N VAL A 931 24.42 12.35 -13.28
CA VAL A 931 25.56 11.78 -12.53
C VAL A 931 25.49 10.26 -12.44
N TRP A 932 24.69 9.66 -13.31
CA TRP A 932 24.50 8.23 -13.46
C TRP A 932 24.43 7.87 -14.96
N PRO A 933 24.75 6.62 -15.32
CA PRO A 933 24.66 6.18 -16.72
C PRO A 933 23.19 6.00 -17.12
N GLU A 934 22.54 7.08 -17.59
CA GLU A 934 21.18 7.03 -18.13
C GLU A 934 21.05 5.92 -19.19
N THR A 935 20.00 5.11 -19.09
CA THR A 935 19.73 3.99 -20.00
C THR A 935 19.16 4.47 -21.35
N TYR A 936 18.36 5.52 -21.31
CA TYR A 936 17.83 6.25 -22.46
C TYR A 936 17.44 7.68 -22.03
N SER A 937 17.47 8.64 -22.96
CA SER A 937 17.13 10.03 -22.67
C SER A 937 16.18 10.63 -23.70
N TYR A 938 14.91 10.77 -23.30
CA TYR A 938 13.89 11.49 -24.08
C TYR A 938 14.23 12.97 -24.24
N VAL A 939 14.86 13.56 -23.21
CA VAL A 939 15.25 14.97 -23.22
C VAL A 939 16.25 15.27 -24.35
N LEU A 940 17.15 14.33 -24.65
CA LEU A 940 18.06 14.44 -25.79
C LEU A 940 17.29 14.56 -27.11
N SER A 941 16.33 13.65 -27.33
CA SER A 941 15.46 13.65 -28.51
C SER A 941 14.66 14.96 -28.59
N GLU A 942 14.07 15.41 -27.48
CA GLU A 942 13.27 16.65 -27.42
C GLU A 942 14.09 17.91 -27.70
N ALA A 943 15.32 17.99 -27.16
CA ALA A 943 16.22 19.11 -27.42
C ALA A 943 16.63 19.18 -28.89
N TRP A 944 16.95 18.04 -29.50
CA TRP A 944 17.25 17.95 -30.93
C TRP A 944 16.05 18.33 -31.79
N ALA A 945 14.86 17.83 -31.46
CA ALA A 945 13.61 18.20 -32.15
C ALA A 945 13.31 19.71 -32.07
N ALA A 946 13.65 20.35 -30.94
CA ALA A 946 13.53 21.79 -30.74
C ALA A 946 14.66 22.60 -31.40
N GLY A 947 15.65 21.95 -32.03
CA GLY A 947 16.75 22.61 -32.73
C GLY A 947 17.88 23.11 -31.83
N TYR A 948 18.02 22.55 -30.61
CA TYR A 948 19.11 22.88 -29.70
C TYR A 948 20.18 21.77 -29.66
N PRO A 949 21.48 22.14 -29.73
CA PRO A 949 22.53 21.16 -29.52
C PRO A 949 22.61 20.80 -28.04
N VAL A 950 23.14 19.61 -27.75
CA VAL A 950 23.18 19.07 -26.38
C VAL A 950 24.61 18.85 -25.92
N VAL A 951 24.91 19.26 -24.69
CA VAL A 951 26.12 18.87 -23.96
C VAL A 951 25.73 17.81 -22.94
N ALA A 952 26.44 16.69 -22.89
CA ALA A 952 26.23 15.65 -21.88
C ALA A 952 27.56 15.27 -21.22
N LEU A 953 27.49 14.68 -20.03
CA LEU A 953 28.67 14.02 -19.44
C LEU A 953 28.92 12.67 -20.11
N ASP A 954 30.18 12.23 -20.11
CA ASP A 954 30.63 11.00 -20.75
C ASP A 954 30.19 9.72 -20.03
N THR A 955 28.88 9.46 -20.04
CA THR A 955 28.30 8.27 -19.43
C THR A 955 26.94 7.96 -20.06
N GLY A 956 26.57 6.67 -20.10
CA GLY A 956 25.24 6.23 -20.50
C GLY A 956 24.88 6.46 -21.97
N ALA A 957 23.60 6.23 -22.26
CA ALA A 957 23.00 6.40 -23.57
C ALA A 957 23.12 7.82 -24.16
N PRO A 958 23.03 8.93 -23.40
CA PRO A 958 23.20 10.26 -23.98
C PRO A 958 24.55 10.45 -24.67
N ALA A 959 25.63 10.01 -24.02
CA ALA A 959 26.98 10.12 -24.55
C ALA A 959 27.19 9.19 -25.75
N GLU A 960 26.64 7.97 -25.71
CA GLU A 960 26.64 7.03 -26.84
C GLU A 960 25.96 7.64 -28.08
N ARG A 961 24.75 8.17 -27.91
CA ARG A 961 23.95 8.75 -29.00
C ARG A 961 24.57 10.00 -29.59
N ILE A 962 25.12 10.91 -28.77
CA ILE A 962 25.82 12.10 -29.26
C ILE A 962 27.04 11.71 -30.11
N ARG A 963 27.77 10.66 -29.74
CA ARG A 963 28.92 10.18 -30.54
C ARG A 963 28.50 9.54 -31.86
N SER A 964 27.42 8.78 -31.88
CA SER A 964 26.97 8.07 -33.08
C SER A 964 26.20 8.97 -34.04
N GLU A 965 25.39 9.89 -33.52
CA GLU A 965 24.42 10.70 -34.30
C GLU A 965 24.86 12.17 -34.45
N GLY A 966 25.81 12.64 -33.65
CA GLY A 966 26.22 14.05 -33.61
C GLY A 966 25.31 14.90 -32.71
N GLY A 967 24.97 16.12 -33.15
CA GLY A 967 24.00 16.97 -32.43
C GLY A 967 24.45 17.53 -31.08
N GLY A 968 25.71 17.33 -30.68
CA GLY A 968 26.16 17.71 -29.35
C GLY A 968 27.65 17.56 -29.08
N LEU A 969 28.02 17.71 -27.81
CA LEU A 969 29.36 17.48 -27.26
C LEU A 969 29.28 16.62 -26.00
N VAL A 970 30.33 15.86 -25.78
CA VAL A 970 30.49 15.04 -24.58
C VAL A 970 31.63 15.61 -23.74
N LEU A 971 31.34 15.97 -22.49
CA LEU A 971 32.33 16.42 -21.50
C LEU A 971 32.79 15.25 -20.62
N PRO A 972 34.00 15.30 -20.05
CA PRO A 972 34.46 14.27 -19.13
C PRO A 972 33.48 14.03 -17.98
N PHE A 973 33.21 12.76 -17.66
CA PHE A 973 32.40 12.40 -16.50
C PHE A 973 33.21 12.61 -15.21
N THR A 974 33.01 13.75 -14.55
CA THR A 974 33.77 14.17 -13.36
C THR A 974 32.91 14.98 -12.39
N ARG A 975 33.39 15.12 -11.14
CA ARG A 975 32.84 16.06 -10.15
C ARG A 975 33.63 17.38 -10.10
N ASP A 976 34.70 17.51 -10.88
CA ASP A 976 35.50 18.73 -10.91
C ASP A 976 34.72 19.86 -11.59
N THR A 977 34.10 20.70 -10.77
CA THR A 977 33.32 21.85 -11.21
C THR A 977 34.15 22.87 -11.97
N GLY A 978 35.47 22.94 -11.78
CA GLY A 978 36.33 23.85 -12.53
C GLY A 978 36.47 23.38 -13.98
N LEU A 979 36.85 22.10 -14.14
CA LEU A 979 36.99 21.47 -15.46
C LEU A 979 35.67 21.50 -16.25
N LEU A 980 34.55 21.19 -15.59
CA LEU A 980 33.23 21.22 -16.23
C LEU A 980 32.81 22.64 -16.61
N LEU A 981 33.08 23.65 -15.77
CA LEU A 981 32.73 25.03 -16.06
C LEU A 981 33.53 25.59 -17.24
N ASP A 982 34.81 25.25 -17.32
CA ASP A 982 35.67 25.57 -18.47
C ASP A 982 35.16 24.89 -19.76
N GLY A 983 34.80 23.60 -19.67
CA GLY A 983 34.21 22.84 -20.77
C GLY A 983 32.89 23.41 -21.27
N LEU A 984 31.98 23.76 -20.36
CA LEU A 984 30.70 24.40 -20.69
C LEU A 984 30.93 25.75 -21.39
N LEU A 985 31.81 26.60 -20.86
CA LEU A 985 32.11 27.89 -21.51
C LEU A 985 32.71 27.72 -22.92
N ALA A 986 33.58 26.73 -23.12
CA ALA A 986 34.15 26.41 -24.43
C ALA A 986 33.13 25.80 -25.41
N ALA A 987 32.14 25.06 -24.91
CA ALA A 987 31.15 24.35 -25.71
C ALA A 987 30.38 25.27 -26.68
N ARG A 988 30.07 26.52 -26.28
CA ARG A 988 29.37 27.48 -27.17
C ARG A 988 30.10 27.68 -28.50
N GLY A 989 31.42 27.78 -28.48
CA GLY A 989 32.22 27.95 -29.70
C GLY A 989 32.30 26.67 -30.53
N GLN A 990 32.38 25.53 -29.86
CA GLN A 990 32.47 24.21 -30.49
C GLN A 990 31.13 23.75 -31.11
N LEU A 991 30.00 24.23 -30.57
CA LEU A 991 28.65 23.89 -31.03
C LEU A 991 28.12 24.78 -32.16
N ALA A 992 28.84 25.85 -32.52
CA ALA A 992 28.37 26.83 -33.50
C ALA A 992 27.93 26.19 -34.82
N ASP A 993 28.73 25.26 -35.33
CA ASP A 993 28.54 24.58 -36.62
C ASP A 993 28.03 23.13 -36.49
N VAL A 994 27.65 22.69 -35.28
CA VAL A 994 27.17 21.32 -35.07
C VAL A 994 25.80 21.14 -35.70
N ALA A 995 25.73 20.20 -36.65
CA ALA A 995 24.50 19.72 -37.26
C ALA A 995 23.70 18.89 -36.24
N ILE A 996 22.44 19.24 -36.06
CA ILE A 996 21.51 18.52 -35.19
C ILE A 996 20.88 17.38 -36.01
N PRO A 997 20.90 16.13 -35.52
CA PRO A 997 20.31 15.01 -36.21
C PRO A 997 18.79 15.19 -36.29
N ALA A 998 18.22 14.79 -37.43
CA ALA A 998 16.78 14.71 -37.60
C ALA A 998 16.28 13.42 -36.94
N LEU A 999 15.30 13.53 -36.04
CA LEU A 999 14.59 12.36 -35.53
C LEU A 999 13.76 11.70 -36.65
N PRO A 1000 13.47 10.39 -36.54
CA PRO A 1000 12.59 9.71 -37.49
C PRO A 1000 11.25 10.45 -37.64
N ALA A 1001 10.83 10.67 -38.88
CA ALA A 1001 9.59 11.38 -39.20
C ALA A 1001 8.33 10.62 -38.74
N THR A 1002 8.42 9.29 -38.65
CA THR A 1002 7.34 8.39 -38.22
C THR A 1002 7.91 7.31 -37.31
N ALA A 1003 7.17 6.98 -36.25
CA ALA A 1003 7.46 5.82 -35.42
C ALA A 1003 7.36 4.53 -36.25
N PRO A 1004 8.08 3.45 -35.88
CA PRO A 1004 7.93 2.15 -36.53
C PRO A 1004 6.51 1.59 -36.31
N SER A 1005 6.09 0.64 -37.14
CA SER A 1005 4.93 -0.19 -36.79
C SER A 1005 5.28 -1.10 -35.62
N LEU A 1006 4.27 -1.54 -34.86
CA LEU A 1006 4.48 -2.48 -33.76
C LEU A 1006 5.17 -3.76 -34.24
N ALA A 1007 4.74 -4.30 -35.39
CA ALA A 1007 5.35 -5.49 -35.98
C ALA A 1007 6.84 -5.29 -36.34
N ALA A 1008 7.22 -4.11 -36.84
CA ALA A 1008 8.63 -3.80 -37.12
C ALA A 1008 9.45 -3.68 -35.82
N TYR A 1009 8.85 -3.09 -34.78
CA TYR A 1009 9.48 -2.97 -33.46
C TYR A 1009 9.68 -4.34 -32.79
N GLU A 1010 8.66 -5.20 -32.79
CA GLU A 1010 8.76 -6.58 -32.30
C GLU A 1010 9.77 -7.41 -33.12
N ALA A 1011 9.82 -7.21 -34.44
CA ALA A 1011 10.82 -7.86 -35.28
C ALA A 1011 12.25 -7.42 -34.94
N ALA A 1012 12.47 -6.15 -34.59
CA ALA A 1012 13.77 -5.66 -34.15
C ALA A 1012 14.19 -6.30 -32.81
N ILE A 1013 13.24 -6.49 -31.88
CA ILE A 1013 13.46 -7.23 -30.62
C ILE A 1013 13.83 -8.68 -30.91
N ALA A 1014 13.11 -9.35 -31.81
CA ALA A 1014 13.33 -10.76 -32.13
C ALA A 1014 14.63 -11.01 -32.93
N SER A 1015 15.03 -10.08 -33.80
CA SER A 1015 16.20 -10.21 -34.69
C SER A 1015 17.49 -9.60 -34.14
N GLY A 1016 17.42 -8.87 -33.02
CA GLY A 1016 18.50 -8.03 -32.52
C GLY A 1016 19.87 -8.72 -32.47
N ALA A 1017 20.87 -8.13 -33.14
CA ALA A 1017 22.27 -8.51 -33.03
C ALA A 1017 22.74 -8.32 -31.58
N GLY A 1018 22.78 -9.41 -30.81
CA GLY A 1018 23.19 -9.38 -29.41
C GLY A 1018 24.63 -8.88 -29.25
N VAL A 1019 24.90 -8.18 -28.16
CA VAL A 1019 26.28 -7.95 -27.71
C VAL A 1019 26.84 -9.32 -27.27
N GLU A 1020 27.79 -9.87 -28.03
CA GLU A 1020 28.56 -11.04 -27.59
C GLU A 1020 29.32 -10.67 -26.32
N ALA A 1021 29.37 -11.60 -25.35
CA ALA A 1021 30.04 -11.38 -24.08
C ALA A 1021 31.51 -10.98 -24.34
N ALA A 1022 31.82 -9.70 -24.15
CA ALA A 1022 33.19 -9.23 -24.23
C ALA A 1022 34.01 -9.97 -23.17
N SER A 1023 35.03 -10.70 -23.61
CA SER A 1023 36.07 -11.26 -22.74
C SER A 1023 36.61 -10.14 -21.84
N ALA A 1024 36.57 -10.34 -20.53
CA ALA A 1024 37.06 -9.39 -19.54
C ALA A 1024 38.52 -8.94 -19.85
N PRO A 1025 38.87 -7.65 -19.69
CA PRO A 1025 40.27 -7.25 -19.57
C PRO A 1025 40.88 -7.72 -18.25
#